data_AF-A0A6L9L472-F1
#
_entry.id   AF-A0A6L9L472-F1
#
_cell.length_a   1.000
_cell.length_b   1.000
_cell.length_c   1.000
_cell.angle_alpha   90.00
_cell.angle_beta   90.00
_cell.angle_gamma   90.00
#
_symmetry.space_group_name_H-M   'P 1'
#
loop_
_entity.id
_entity.type
_entity.pdbx_description
1 polymer ?
#
loop_
_entity_poly.entity_id
_entity_poly.type
_entity_poly.pdbx_seq_one_letter_code
_entity_poly.pdbx_strand_id
1 'polypeptide(L)'
;MQTQYICWIRQLVSLAILVVMGLSAVYGQVRVGLPSAAPEKSASLEINSGPYPSGSEYRGLLPPKVALKQSISAAPITQPATGLLIYNTATASDVTPGYYYWDGSRWLRFETSSKGSARVAAAGGGQAVPAYLLSEIQSLTTTADHILLVEPGREGLFRYVSGDTSPNDSAMVLVPSSGKRYKRVFSGPIDVRWFGAKGDNATDDTQAIQAAVNAAATAQAIVYFPMGVYKTTSQILLRRDIRGIDMANSSYIRPVGSGYTALMTEESFVWAVCKIQIFGDPDNRPAVNGIQLNNPQRSVINWIGVFNLDGFGMKVVNGWDCTYLTITTENCGNSNNYAFSIIGDNETSNMTHVLRLQVELAHERAIFCSGNNLSITIDNIHSEKAYATSSGNVWVLGGGSCTYNNVRLNALDTDGSSSSNAICLLQGAANTGNDFRVEGNIKVVADANGGGSPITLNQTSIAGQLASTGTGPLWVNNSSITKVTGVAVKTKFNNCVIGTVETGFAGAWENRQIFIDSEIGSLTSISGESKLELINTVVNNANDLGNARTKLFNSKISAPNGVGVNYRSLELYGSEIIGNVTTDVGYLGLYSNSKITGNLTIGTNRQVIFDLSSTLTGTLTNMSYPESAAYYGSWEEGKITRNPKTFEVWQYNNSSWQPINTFLSQLTKAGSPTTGDIPSGFSRIVVNTADNTIKLYTNHGGSLFSVLLN
;
A
#
# COMPACT_ATOMS: atom_id res chain seq x y z
N MET A 1 13.86 -85.10 -64.92
CA MET A 1 14.64 -83.85 -64.81
C MET A 1 14.24 -82.99 -63.60
N GLN A 2 12.97 -82.89 -63.18
CA GLN A 2 12.57 -82.04 -62.04
C GLN A 2 13.11 -82.43 -60.65
N THR A 3 13.37 -83.70 -60.36
CA THR A 3 13.78 -84.16 -59.02
C THR A 3 15.23 -83.84 -58.66
N GLN A 4 16.13 -83.71 -59.65
CA GLN A 4 17.53 -83.37 -59.39
C GLN A 4 17.72 -81.88 -59.06
N TYR A 5 16.99 -80.97 -59.71
CA TYR A 5 17.11 -79.53 -59.40
C TYR A 5 16.70 -79.17 -57.95
N ILE A 6 15.74 -79.90 -57.37
CA ILE A 6 15.30 -79.67 -55.98
C ILE A 6 16.38 -80.08 -54.97
N CYS A 7 17.14 -81.15 -55.23
CA CYS A 7 18.25 -81.58 -54.37
C CYS A 7 19.40 -80.56 -54.39
N TRP A 8 19.74 -80.02 -55.56
CA TRP A 8 20.81 -79.02 -55.70
C TRP A 8 20.43 -77.68 -55.08
N ILE A 9 19.17 -77.24 -55.21
CA ILE A 9 18.66 -76.03 -54.56
C ILE A 9 18.65 -76.19 -53.03
N ARG A 10 18.29 -77.36 -52.49
CA ARG A 10 18.35 -77.62 -51.04
C ARG A 10 19.79 -77.57 -50.50
N GLN A 11 20.75 -78.12 -51.22
CA GLN A 11 22.16 -78.06 -50.83
C GLN A 11 22.73 -76.64 -50.91
N LEU A 12 22.39 -75.88 -51.96
CA LEU A 12 22.79 -74.47 -52.10
C LEU A 12 22.15 -73.57 -51.04
N VAL A 13 20.87 -73.77 -50.71
CA VAL A 13 20.19 -73.04 -49.62
C VAL A 13 20.78 -73.40 -48.26
N SER A 14 21.11 -74.67 -48.03
CA SER A 14 21.75 -75.10 -46.77
C SER A 14 23.15 -74.53 -46.63
N LEU A 15 23.93 -74.48 -47.73
CA LEU A 15 25.27 -73.89 -47.76
C LEU A 15 25.20 -72.37 -47.59
N ALA A 16 24.23 -71.69 -48.22
CA ALA A 16 24.00 -70.26 -48.06
C ALA A 16 23.61 -69.91 -46.61
N ILE A 17 22.76 -70.70 -45.96
CA ILE A 17 22.39 -70.52 -44.55
C ILE A 17 23.62 -70.72 -43.64
N LEU A 18 24.46 -71.71 -43.92
CA LEU A 18 25.69 -71.96 -43.13
C LEU A 18 26.72 -70.83 -43.28
N VAL A 19 26.86 -70.26 -44.49
CA VAL A 19 27.76 -69.13 -44.77
C VAL A 19 27.24 -67.83 -44.14
N VAL A 20 25.91 -67.61 -44.14
CA VAL A 20 25.30 -66.43 -43.48
C VAL A 20 25.41 -66.52 -41.96
N MET A 21 25.29 -67.72 -41.36
CA MET A 21 25.50 -67.92 -39.91
C MET A 21 26.99 -67.88 -39.51
N GLY A 22 27.91 -68.19 -40.42
CA GLY A 22 29.36 -68.16 -40.17
C GLY A 22 30.02 -66.77 -40.27
N LEU A 23 29.34 -65.78 -40.87
CA LEU A 23 29.86 -64.42 -41.07
C LEU A 23 29.28 -63.37 -40.11
N SER A 24 28.27 -63.72 -39.32
CA SER A 24 27.77 -62.85 -38.25
C SER A 24 28.64 -63.00 -37.00
N ALA A 25 29.41 -61.98 -36.65
CA ALA A 25 30.08 -61.90 -35.36
C ALA A 25 29.02 -61.90 -34.24
N VAL A 26 28.92 -63.02 -33.52
CA VAL A 26 28.08 -63.12 -32.32
C VAL A 26 28.85 -62.47 -31.17
N TYR A 27 28.52 -61.22 -30.85
CA TYR A 27 29.01 -60.58 -29.63
C TYR A 27 28.08 -60.96 -28.47
N GLY A 28 28.56 -61.85 -27.59
CA GLY A 28 27.86 -62.16 -26.34
C GLY A 28 28.19 -61.12 -25.26
N GLN A 29 27.17 -60.47 -24.70
CA GLN A 29 27.31 -59.73 -23.45
C GLN A 29 27.27 -60.74 -22.29
N VAL A 30 28.21 -60.64 -21.36
CA VAL A 30 28.25 -61.52 -20.18
C VAL A 30 27.65 -60.76 -18.99
N ARG A 31 26.59 -61.30 -18.38
CA ARG A 31 26.12 -60.87 -17.05
C ARG A 31 26.63 -61.85 -16.00
N VAL A 32 27.15 -61.31 -14.90
CA VAL A 32 27.40 -62.07 -13.68
C VAL A 32 26.39 -61.62 -12.62
N GLY A 33 25.28 -62.35 -12.52
CA GLY A 33 24.22 -62.10 -11.56
C GLY A 33 22.90 -62.76 -11.93
N LEU A 34 21.81 -62.37 -11.25
CA LEU A 34 20.50 -63.01 -11.47
C LEU A 34 19.89 -62.67 -12.84
N PRO A 35 19.14 -63.59 -13.46
CA PRO A 35 18.49 -63.38 -14.74
C PRO A 35 17.20 -62.56 -14.55
N SER A 36 17.31 -61.25 -14.32
CA SER A 36 16.14 -60.36 -14.16
C SER A 36 15.95 -59.32 -15.27
N ALA A 37 16.82 -59.28 -16.29
CA ALA A 37 16.64 -58.46 -17.51
C ALA A 37 17.73 -58.83 -18.55
N ALA A 38 17.61 -58.32 -19.78
CA ALA A 38 18.76 -58.29 -20.70
C ALA A 38 19.88 -57.40 -20.09
N PRO A 39 21.17 -57.71 -20.32
CA PRO A 39 22.26 -56.82 -19.92
C PRO A 39 22.10 -55.43 -20.54
N GLU A 40 22.55 -54.40 -19.85
CA GLU A 40 22.56 -53.04 -20.39
C GLU A 40 23.32 -52.99 -21.71
N LYS A 41 22.71 -52.37 -22.74
CA LYS A 41 23.23 -52.40 -24.12
C LYS A 41 24.62 -51.75 -24.25
N SER A 42 24.98 -50.89 -23.31
CA SER A 42 26.27 -50.20 -23.24
C SER A 42 27.35 -50.96 -22.45
N ALA A 43 27.02 -52.09 -21.82
CA ALA A 43 27.93 -52.84 -20.97
C ALA A 43 28.45 -54.11 -21.67
N SER A 44 29.77 -54.25 -21.75
CA SER A 44 30.42 -55.52 -22.15
C SER A 44 30.41 -56.58 -21.03
N LEU A 45 30.35 -56.14 -19.77
CA LEU A 45 30.21 -56.96 -18.57
C LEU A 45 29.34 -56.20 -17.56
N GLU A 46 28.21 -56.79 -17.17
CA GLU A 46 27.35 -56.26 -16.11
C GLU A 46 27.42 -57.17 -14.87
N ILE A 47 27.75 -56.59 -13.72
CA ILE A 47 27.71 -57.26 -12.42
C ILE A 47 26.54 -56.65 -11.65
N ASN A 48 25.43 -57.38 -11.56
CA ASN A 48 24.24 -56.90 -10.84
C ASN A 48 24.31 -57.32 -9.36
N SER A 49 23.99 -56.40 -8.47
CA SER A 49 23.80 -56.70 -7.04
C SER A 49 22.55 -57.58 -6.87
N GLY A 50 22.48 -58.38 -5.80
CA GLY A 50 21.40 -59.36 -5.59
C GLY A 50 20.01 -58.75 -5.34
N PRO A 51 19.04 -59.52 -4.82
CA PRO A 51 19.23 -60.54 -3.76
C PRO A 51 19.41 -62.00 -4.25
N TYR A 52 20.56 -62.64 -3.94
CA TYR A 52 20.80 -64.06 -4.28
C TYR A 52 20.09 -65.04 -3.32
N PRO A 53 19.57 -66.20 -3.78
CA PRO A 53 18.78 -67.13 -2.96
C PRO A 53 19.55 -67.86 -1.84
N SER A 54 20.88 -67.82 -1.84
CA SER A 54 21.73 -68.46 -0.85
C SER A 54 23.05 -67.70 -0.66
N GLY A 55 23.48 -67.51 0.60
CA GLY A 55 24.66 -66.71 0.95
C GLY A 55 24.30 -65.23 1.20
N SER A 56 25.28 -64.33 1.08
CA SER A 56 25.04 -62.88 1.23
C SER A 56 24.08 -62.38 0.15
N GLU A 57 23.04 -61.67 0.57
CA GLU A 57 21.98 -61.11 -0.27
C GLU A 57 22.59 -60.26 -1.39
N TYR A 58 23.64 -59.48 -1.07
CA TYR A 58 24.40 -58.67 -2.01
C TYR A 58 25.84 -59.18 -2.13
N ARG A 59 26.35 -59.23 -3.36
CA ARG A 59 27.72 -59.64 -3.71
C ARG A 59 28.36 -58.55 -4.55
N GLY A 60 29.68 -58.38 -4.44
CA GLY A 60 30.46 -57.41 -5.20
C GLY A 60 31.52 -58.06 -6.09
N LEU A 61 32.28 -57.23 -6.82
CA LEU A 61 33.47 -57.67 -7.57
C LEU A 61 34.68 -57.70 -6.63
N LEU A 62 35.35 -58.85 -6.55
CA LEU A 62 36.64 -58.97 -5.87
C LEU A 62 37.75 -59.08 -6.93
N PRO A 63 38.53 -58.01 -7.20
CA PRO A 63 39.63 -58.08 -8.17
C PRO A 63 40.79 -58.94 -7.65
N PRO A 64 41.75 -59.31 -8.51
CA PRO A 64 42.93 -60.08 -8.08
C PRO A 64 43.64 -59.42 -6.89
N LYS A 65 43.93 -60.22 -5.87
CA LYS A 65 44.73 -59.82 -4.71
C LYS A 65 46.20 -60.05 -5.01
N VAL A 66 47.01 -59.00 -4.95
CA VAL A 66 48.41 -59.01 -5.42
C VAL A 66 49.30 -58.36 -4.37
N ALA A 67 50.47 -58.94 -4.09
CA ALA A 67 51.45 -58.33 -3.19
C ALA A 67 52.42 -57.46 -3.99
N LEU A 68 52.14 -56.15 -4.09
CA LEU A 68 53.04 -55.20 -4.74
C LEU A 68 54.31 -54.97 -3.91
N LYS A 69 55.42 -54.64 -4.58
CA LYS A 69 56.68 -54.29 -3.91
C LYS A 69 56.92 -52.78 -3.81
N GLN A 70 56.49 -52.02 -4.83
CA GLN A 70 56.56 -50.56 -4.93
C GLN A 70 55.66 -50.09 -6.09
N SER A 71 55.19 -48.84 -6.08
CA SER A 71 54.22 -48.36 -7.07
C SER A 71 54.80 -48.30 -8.50
N ILE A 72 56.08 -47.95 -8.65
CA ILE A 72 56.74 -47.80 -9.95
C ILE A 72 57.18 -49.12 -10.60
N SER A 73 56.88 -50.26 -9.99
CA SER A 73 57.24 -51.57 -10.53
C SER A 73 56.01 -52.27 -11.10
N ALA A 74 56.08 -52.67 -12.37
CA ALA A 74 55.05 -53.52 -12.98
C ALA A 74 54.89 -54.87 -12.22
N ALA A 75 56.01 -55.40 -11.70
CA ALA A 75 56.03 -56.64 -10.94
C ALA A 75 55.10 -56.58 -9.71
N PRO A 76 54.40 -57.67 -9.37
CA PRO A 76 54.60 -59.04 -9.88
C PRO A 76 53.80 -59.38 -11.14
N ILE A 77 53.05 -58.43 -11.71
CA ILE A 77 52.33 -58.66 -12.97
C ILE A 77 53.27 -58.29 -14.13
N THR A 78 53.46 -59.21 -15.07
CA THR A 78 54.28 -58.94 -16.26
C THR A 78 53.42 -58.24 -17.30
N GLN A 79 53.84 -57.06 -17.77
CA GLN A 79 53.12 -56.22 -18.74
C GLN A 79 51.64 -55.98 -18.36
N PRO A 80 51.35 -55.37 -17.19
CA PRO A 80 49.98 -55.03 -16.83
C PRO A 80 49.38 -54.07 -17.86
N ALA A 81 48.15 -54.36 -18.31
CA ALA A 81 47.42 -53.46 -19.20
C ALA A 81 47.05 -52.16 -18.47
N THR A 82 47.08 -51.02 -19.16
CA THR A 82 46.57 -49.75 -18.61
C THR A 82 45.11 -49.92 -18.17
N GLY A 83 44.80 -49.48 -16.97
CA GLY A 83 43.50 -49.65 -16.31
C GLY A 83 43.33 -50.95 -15.53
N LEU A 84 44.33 -51.85 -15.51
CA LEU A 84 44.25 -53.11 -14.76
C LEU A 84 44.07 -52.85 -13.26
N LEU A 85 42.92 -53.26 -12.69
CA LEU A 85 42.57 -53.10 -11.27
C LEU A 85 42.99 -54.32 -10.44
N ILE A 86 43.63 -54.07 -9.30
CA ILE A 86 43.99 -55.09 -8.30
C ILE A 86 43.67 -54.58 -6.89
N TYR A 87 43.66 -55.51 -5.93
CA TYR A 87 43.78 -55.18 -4.52
C TYR A 87 45.19 -55.52 -4.04
N ASN A 88 46.01 -54.52 -3.72
CA ASN A 88 47.30 -54.73 -3.09
C ASN A 88 47.12 -55.30 -1.67
N THR A 89 47.88 -56.33 -1.32
CA THR A 89 47.86 -56.94 0.02
C THR A 89 49.11 -56.65 0.85
N ALA A 90 50.17 -56.10 0.23
CA ALA A 90 51.45 -55.89 0.89
C ALA A 90 51.60 -54.46 1.41
N THR A 91 52.30 -54.32 2.54
CA THR A 91 52.95 -53.07 2.93
C THR A 91 54.43 -53.19 2.57
N ALA A 92 54.87 -52.47 1.54
CA ALA A 92 56.24 -52.51 1.06
C ALA A 92 56.58 -51.19 0.37
N SER A 93 57.69 -50.54 0.74
CA SER A 93 58.07 -49.22 0.24
C SER A 93 56.90 -48.21 0.34
N ASP A 94 56.41 -47.71 -0.80
CA ASP A 94 55.34 -46.73 -0.93
C ASP A 94 53.93 -47.34 -1.12
N VAL A 95 53.82 -48.67 -1.19
CA VAL A 95 52.52 -49.36 -1.33
C VAL A 95 52.02 -49.88 0.02
N THR A 96 50.72 -49.76 0.24
CA THR A 96 49.99 -50.28 1.41
C THR A 96 48.76 -51.05 0.94
N PRO A 97 48.14 -51.91 1.77
CA PRO A 97 46.96 -52.63 1.37
C PRO A 97 45.82 -51.71 0.87
N GLY A 98 45.19 -52.06 -0.24
CA GLY A 98 44.12 -51.26 -0.85
C GLY A 98 43.98 -51.47 -2.35
N TYR A 99 43.02 -50.78 -2.98
CA TYR A 99 42.80 -50.87 -4.42
C TYR A 99 43.81 -50.05 -5.21
N TYR A 100 44.39 -50.64 -6.26
CA TYR A 100 45.31 -49.98 -7.18
C TYR A 100 44.94 -50.28 -8.63
N TYR A 101 45.20 -49.34 -9.54
CA TYR A 101 45.18 -49.60 -10.98
C TYR A 101 46.50 -49.24 -11.66
N TRP A 102 46.83 -49.92 -12.75
CA TRP A 102 48.01 -49.60 -13.55
C TRP A 102 47.73 -48.43 -14.51
N ASP A 103 48.53 -47.37 -14.50
CA ASP A 103 48.33 -46.19 -15.37
C ASP A 103 49.04 -46.31 -16.74
N GLY A 104 49.77 -47.39 -16.97
CA GLY A 104 50.68 -47.57 -18.12
C GLY A 104 52.16 -47.53 -17.72
N SER A 105 52.48 -47.00 -16.54
CA SER A 105 53.84 -46.80 -16.04
C SER A 105 54.04 -47.14 -14.55
N ARG A 106 52.98 -47.08 -13.74
CA ARG A 106 53.00 -47.34 -12.28
C ARG A 106 51.62 -47.73 -11.76
N TRP A 107 51.58 -48.29 -10.55
CA TRP A 107 50.38 -48.58 -9.78
C TRP A 107 49.90 -47.34 -9.02
N LEU A 108 48.71 -46.85 -9.34
CA LEU A 108 48.06 -45.74 -8.64
C LEU A 108 46.97 -46.27 -7.70
N ARG A 109 46.97 -45.80 -6.45
CA ARG A 109 45.98 -46.19 -5.43
C ARG A 109 44.65 -45.46 -5.66
N PHE A 110 43.53 -46.14 -5.48
CA PHE A 110 42.24 -45.49 -5.28
C PHE A 110 42.17 -44.92 -3.86
N GLU A 111 42.23 -43.60 -3.70
CA GLU A 111 41.99 -42.96 -2.41
C GLU A 111 40.49 -42.92 -2.10
N THR A 112 40.11 -43.42 -0.92
CA THR A 112 38.70 -43.48 -0.44
C THR A 112 38.29 -42.25 0.36
N SER A 113 38.99 -41.12 0.24
CA SER A 113 38.51 -39.86 0.80
C SER A 113 38.34 -38.86 -0.32
N SER A 114 37.11 -38.44 -0.55
CA SER A 114 36.74 -37.28 -1.35
C SER A 114 37.50 -36.05 -0.83
N LYS A 115 38.73 -35.84 -1.33
CA LYS A 115 39.49 -34.61 -1.17
C LYS A 115 39.56 -33.92 -2.52
N GLY A 116 38.36 -33.59 -3.04
CA GLY A 116 38.20 -32.73 -4.20
C GLY A 116 38.78 -31.34 -3.91
N SER A 117 39.99 -31.10 -4.40
CA SER A 117 40.24 -30.12 -5.46
C SER A 117 39.81 -28.65 -5.27
N ALA A 118 39.86 -28.17 -4.03
CA ALA A 118 40.23 -26.78 -3.69
C ALA A 118 41.27 -26.72 -2.53
N ARG A 119 41.40 -27.84 -1.79
CA ARG A 119 42.13 -27.98 -0.52
C ARG A 119 43.67 -28.04 -0.65
N VAL A 120 44.19 -28.23 -1.86
CA VAL A 120 45.64 -28.34 -2.15
C VAL A 120 46.20 -27.04 -2.74
N ALA A 121 45.37 -26.26 -3.45
CA ALA A 121 45.80 -25.02 -4.08
C ALA A 121 46.01 -23.87 -3.07
N ALA A 122 45.21 -23.80 -2.00
CA ALA A 122 45.36 -22.77 -0.96
C ALA A 122 46.59 -22.98 -0.04
N ALA A 123 47.13 -24.20 0.04
CA ALA A 123 48.24 -24.53 0.93
C ALA A 123 49.63 -24.30 0.33
N GLY A 124 49.74 -23.88 -0.95
CA GLY A 124 51.02 -23.58 -1.59
C GLY A 124 52.08 -24.67 -1.38
N GLY A 125 51.89 -25.87 -1.94
CA GLY A 125 52.95 -26.90 -1.93
C GLY A 125 52.54 -28.33 -1.57
N GLY A 126 51.28 -28.75 -1.77
CA GLY A 126 50.90 -30.17 -1.60
C GLY A 126 50.66 -30.62 -0.16
N GLN A 127 50.75 -29.71 0.82
CA GLN A 127 50.39 -29.99 2.22
C GLN A 127 48.87 -30.02 2.40
N ALA A 128 48.35 -31.06 3.06
CA ALA A 128 46.92 -31.14 3.37
C ALA A 128 46.55 -30.11 4.45
N VAL A 129 45.52 -29.29 4.22
CA VAL A 129 44.99 -28.38 5.25
C VAL A 129 44.36 -29.22 6.38
N PRO A 130 44.90 -29.14 7.62
CA PRO A 130 44.37 -29.91 8.75
C PRO A 130 42.99 -29.41 9.16
N ALA A 131 42.14 -30.32 9.63
CA ALA A 131 40.75 -30.07 9.99
C ALA A 131 40.52 -30.35 11.47
N TYR A 132 39.81 -29.46 12.14
CA TYR A 132 39.63 -29.47 13.59
C TYR A 132 38.22 -29.02 13.98
N LEU A 133 37.74 -29.47 15.13
CA LEU A 133 36.63 -28.86 15.87
C LEU A 133 37.11 -27.56 16.56
N LEU A 134 36.20 -26.65 16.91
CA LEU A 134 36.60 -25.39 17.54
C LEU A 134 37.36 -25.61 18.86
N SER A 135 36.92 -26.57 19.67
CA SER A 135 37.59 -26.93 20.93
C SER A 135 39.03 -27.41 20.71
N GLU A 136 39.27 -28.14 19.63
CA GLU A 136 40.61 -28.60 19.25
C GLU A 136 41.46 -27.42 18.80
N ILE A 137 40.92 -26.51 17.98
CA ILE A 137 41.61 -25.29 17.53
C ILE A 137 42.08 -24.45 18.72
N GLN A 138 41.24 -24.27 19.74
CA GLN A 138 41.58 -23.51 20.95
C GLN A 138 42.79 -24.08 21.68
N SER A 139 43.00 -25.41 21.61
CA SER A 139 44.12 -26.11 22.25
C SER A 139 45.40 -26.17 21.41
N LEU A 140 45.40 -25.70 20.15
CA LEU A 140 46.56 -25.83 19.26
C LEU A 140 47.76 -25.00 19.73
N THR A 141 48.94 -25.64 19.69
CA THR A 141 50.26 -25.05 19.99
C THR A 141 51.17 -24.95 18.77
N THR A 142 50.89 -25.68 17.68
CA THR A 142 51.69 -25.72 16.43
C THR A 142 50.88 -25.29 15.21
N THR A 143 51.57 -24.89 14.13
CA THR A 143 51.07 -23.84 13.24
C THR A 143 51.14 -24.20 11.76
N ALA A 144 50.02 -24.62 11.19
CA ALA A 144 49.81 -24.59 9.74
C ALA A 144 49.45 -23.17 9.31
N ASP A 145 49.78 -22.77 8.07
CA ASP A 145 49.36 -21.46 7.55
C ASP A 145 47.85 -21.38 7.32
N HIS A 146 47.20 -22.52 7.16
CA HIS A 146 45.76 -22.64 7.01
C HIS A 146 45.22 -23.77 7.88
N ILE A 147 44.02 -23.57 8.42
CA ILE A 147 43.28 -24.59 9.18
C ILE A 147 41.83 -24.63 8.69
N LEU A 148 41.18 -25.78 8.80
CA LEU A 148 39.76 -25.95 8.47
C LEU A 148 38.97 -26.20 9.76
N LEU A 149 38.02 -25.33 10.08
CA LEU A 149 37.00 -25.63 11.09
C LEU A 149 35.94 -26.54 10.45
N VAL A 150 35.61 -27.64 11.10
CA VAL A 150 34.62 -28.63 10.61
C VAL A 150 33.45 -28.84 11.58
N GLU A 151 33.31 -27.98 12.59
CA GLU A 151 32.14 -28.01 13.47
C GLU A 151 30.87 -27.68 12.67
N PRO A 152 29.81 -28.52 12.77
CA PRO A 152 28.57 -28.33 12.03
C PRO A 152 27.97 -26.93 12.16
N GLY A 153 27.73 -26.27 11.02
CA GLY A 153 27.20 -24.90 10.93
C GLY A 153 28.24 -23.79 11.11
N ARG A 154 29.49 -24.13 11.46
CA ARG A 154 30.60 -23.18 11.67
C ARG A 154 31.75 -23.40 10.72
N GLU A 155 31.60 -24.33 9.79
CA GLU A 155 32.66 -24.80 8.92
C GLU A 155 33.27 -23.64 8.14
N GLY A 156 34.57 -23.72 7.89
CA GLY A 156 35.25 -22.70 7.12
C GLY A 156 36.76 -22.85 7.11
N LEU A 157 37.37 -22.38 6.03
CA LEU A 157 38.81 -22.24 5.92
C LEU A 157 39.25 -21.00 6.67
N PHE A 158 40.35 -21.10 7.42
CA PHE A 158 40.99 -19.98 8.08
C PHE A 158 42.45 -19.90 7.71
N ARG A 159 42.96 -18.69 7.56
CA ARG A 159 44.36 -18.40 7.22
C ARG A 159 45.03 -17.66 8.36
N TYR A 160 46.24 -18.07 8.70
CA TYR A 160 47.08 -17.33 9.64
C TYR A 160 47.42 -15.95 9.09
N VAL A 161 47.25 -14.92 9.92
CA VAL A 161 47.65 -13.54 9.59
C VAL A 161 48.72 -13.09 10.57
N SER A 162 49.96 -12.97 10.08
CA SER A 162 51.08 -12.48 10.87
C SER A 162 50.87 -11.03 11.29
N GLY A 163 51.21 -10.71 12.54
CA GLY A 163 51.06 -9.37 13.12
C GLY A 163 49.63 -8.97 13.50
N ASP A 164 48.63 -9.82 13.24
CA ASP A 164 47.24 -9.50 13.58
C ASP A 164 46.97 -9.59 15.08
N THR A 165 46.31 -8.57 15.62
CA THR A 165 46.01 -8.41 17.05
C THR A 165 44.53 -8.55 17.38
N SER A 166 43.69 -8.89 16.39
CA SER A 166 42.24 -8.99 16.58
C SER A 166 41.90 -9.98 17.69
N PRO A 167 40.88 -9.68 18.52
CA PRO A 167 40.46 -10.57 19.60
C PRO A 167 39.88 -11.87 19.03
N ASN A 168 39.88 -12.92 19.85
CA ASN A 168 39.19 -14.16 19.52
C ASN A 168 37.68 -13.94 19.58
N ASP A 169 36.99 -14.09 18.45
CA ASP A 169 35.52 -14.07 18.38
C ASP A 169 34.95 -15.47 18.12
N SER A 170 35.82 -16.48 18.03
CA SER A 170 35.47 -17.87 17.72
C SER A 170 34.74 -18.08 16.38
N ALA A 171 34.73 -17.09 15.48
CA ALA A 171 33.95 -17.11 14.25
C ALA A 171 34.71 -16.53 13.05
N MET A 172 35.10 -15.25 13.09
CA MET A 172 35.89 -14.59 12.05
C MET A 172 37.38 -14.63 12.37
N VAL A 173 37.73 -14.63 13.65
CA VAL A 173 39.08 -14.69 14.19
C VAL A 173 39.15 -15.80 15.22
N LEU A 174 39.96 -16.82 14.94
CA LEU A 174 40.29 -17.88 15.89
C LEU A 174 41.67 -17.60 16.48
N VAL A 175 41.77 -17.62 17.82
CA VAL A 175 43.03 -17.51 18.55
C VAL A 175 43.27 -18.76 19.38
N PRO A 176 44.11 -19.70 18.91
CA PRO A 176 44.57 -20.84 19.70
C PRO A 176 45.42 -20.43 20.89
N SER A 177 45.69 -21.37 21.79
CA SER A 177 46.65 -21.22 22.89
C SER A 177 48.05 -20.77 22.45
N SER A 178 48.44 -21.05 21.20
CA SER A 178 49.68 -20.55 20.59
C SER A 178 49.73 -19.02 20.41
N GLY A 179 48.60 -18.31 20.58
CA GLY A 179 48.46 -16.86 20.38
C GLY A 179 48.44 -16.41 18.91
N LYS A 180 48.44 -17.32 17.93
CA LYS A 180 48.31 -16.95 16.51
C LYS A 180 46.87 -16.55 16.17
N ARG A 181 46.69 -15.62 15.23
CA ARG A 181 45.37 -15.16 14.79
C ARG A 181 45.08 -15.75 13.40
N TYR A 182 44.03 -16.56 13.33
CA TYR A 182 43.55 -17.16 12.10
C TYR A 182 42.28 -16.44 11.66
N LYS A 183 42.30 -15.82 10.49
CA LYS A 183 41.12 -15.14 9.92
C LYS A 183 40.36 -16.07 8.98
N ARG A 184 39.03 -16.07 9.11
CA ARG A 184 38.14 -16.79 8.20
C ARG A 184 38.36 -16.30 6.78
N VAL A 185 38.52 -17.24 5.85
CA VAL A 185 38.56 -16.99 4.41
C VAL A 185 37.13 -17.14 3.89
N PHE A 186 36.51 -16.03 3.49
CA PHE A 186 35.13 -16.02 3.01
C PHE A 186 34.92 -14.91 1.97
N SER A 187 33.84 -15.02 1.21
CA SER A 187 33.31 -14.00 0.32
C SER A 187 31.78 -14.05 0.37
N GLY A 188 31.13 -12.88 0.37
CA GLY A 188 29.66 -12.81 0.43
C GLY A 188 29.13 -12.60 1.85
N PRO A 189 27.94 -13.14 2.18
CA PRO A 189 27.28 -12.87 3.45
C PRO A 189 27.96 -13.55 4.64
N ILE A 190 27.68 -13.05 5.84
CA ILE A 190 28.11 -13.62 7.11
C ILE A 190 26.97 -14.45 7.70
N ASP A 191 27.21 -15.75 7.89
CA ASP A 191 26.23 -16.69 8.47
C ASP A 191 26.20 -16.58 10.00
N VAL A 192 25.01 -16.37 10.57
CA VAL A 192 24.82 -16.27 12.03
C VAL A 192 25.30 -17.51 12.80
N ARG A 193 25.26 -18.70 12.16
CA ARG A 193 25.71 -19.95 12.78
C ARG A 193 27.20 -19.97 13.05
N TRP A 194 28.02 -19.23 12.29
CA TRP A 194 29.47 -19.12 12.53
C TRP A 194 29.78 -18.63 13.96
N PHE A 195 28.88 -17.83 14.52
CA PHE A 195 28.94 -17.26 15.87
C PHE A 195 28.24 -18.11 16.94
N GLY A 196 27.72 -19.28 16.56
CA GLY A 196 27.12 -20.25 17.47
C GLY A 196 25.60 -20.26 17.50
N ALA A 197 24.91 -19.45 16.69
CA ALA A 197 23.46 -19.48 16.58
C ALA A 197 22.99 -20.87 16.11
N LYS A 198 21.97 -21.42 16.77
CA LYS A 198 21.46 -22.78 16.53
C LYS A 198 20.25 -22.78 15.62
N GLY A 199 19.33 -21.82 15.76
CA GLY A 199 18.10 -21.82 14.97
C GLY A 199 17.20 -23.03 15.27
N ASP A 200 17.26 -23.55 16.50
CA ASP A 200 16.61 -24.79 16.93
C ASP A 200 15.31 -24.57 17.73
N ASN A 201 14.82 -23.31 17.78
CA ASN A 201 13.68 -22.86 18.56
C ASN A 201 13.83 -22.94 20.10
N ALA A 202 14.96 -23.45 20.60
CA ALA A 202 15.17 -23.73 22.02
C ALA A 202 16.28 -22.85 22.61
N THR A 203 17.44 -22.83 21.95
CA THR A 203 18.63 -22.07 22.31
C THR A 203 18.37 -20.58 22.16
N ASP A 204 18.84 -19.78 23.12
CA ASP A 204 18.83 -18.33 22.99
C ASP A 204 19.96 -17.89 22.05
N ASP A 205 19.58 -17.51 20.83
CA ASP A 205 20.50 -17.14 19.76
C ASP A 205 20.91 -15.66 19.81
N THR A 206 20.39 -14.88 20.77
CA THR A 206 20.51 -13.42 20.79
C THR A 206 21.97 -12.95 20.70
N GLN A 207 22.86 -13.49 21.53
CA GLN A 207 24.26 -13.06 21.57
C GLN A 207 25.02 -13.43 20.30
N ALA A 208 24.77 -14.64 19.77
CA ALA A 208 25.40 -15.11 18.54
C ALA A 208 24.97 -14.26 17.33
N ILE A 209 23.68 -13.92 17.24
CA ILE A 209 23.15 -13.05 16.19
C ILE A 209 23.76 -11.64 16.32
N GLN A 210 23.83 -11.08 17.53
CA GLN A 210 24.43 -9.75 17.72
C GLN A 210 25.92 -9.74 17.33
N ALA A 211 26.66 -10.81 17.63
CA ALA A 211 28.06 -10.94 17.22
C ALA A 211 28.20 -11.00 15.69
N ALA A 212 27.32 -11.75 15.01
CA ALA A 212 27.28 -11.80 13.55
C ALA A 212 26.97 -10.43 12.92
N VAL A 213 26.02 -9.67 13.50
CA VAL A 213 25.70 -8.31 13.07
C VAL A 213 26.91 -7.38 13.22
N ASN A 214 27.63 -7.44 14.35
CA ASN A 214 28.82 -6.61 14.57
C ASN A 214 29.95 -6.95 13.58
N ALA A 215 30.14 -8.24 13.29
CA ALA A 215 31.11 -8.68 12.28
C ALA A 215 30.71 -8.24 10.86
N ALA A 216 29.42 -8.32 10.52
CA ALA A 216 28.91 -7.89 9.23
C ALA A 216 29.05 -6.40 9.01
N ALA A 217 28.90 -5.59 10.06
CA ALA A 217 29.16 -4.15 9.99
C ALA A 217 30.63 -3.86 9.66
N THR A 218 31.55 -4.56 10.34
CA THR A 218 33.00 -4.43 10.10
C THR A 218 33.39 -4.88 8.68
N ALA A 219 32.76 -5.94 8.18
CA ALA A 219 33.01 -6.46 6.83
C ALA A 219 32.19 -5.76 5.73
N GLN A 220 31.28 -4.85 6.10
CA GLN A 220 30.26 -4.28 5.20
C GLN A 220 29.51 -5.36 4.40
N ALA A 221 29.06 -6.40 5.09
CA ALA A 221 28.43 -7.59 4.53
C ALA A 221 26.94 -7.67 4.88
N ILE A 222 26.25 -8.59 4.20
CA ILE A 222 24.88 -9.00 4.56
C ILE A 222 24.97 -10.01 5.71
N VAL A 223 24.06 -9.91 6.67
CA VAL A 223 23.85 -10.94 7.70
C VAL A 223 22.91 -12.00 7.14
N TYR A 224 23.34 -13.26 7.12
CA TYR A 224 22.58 -14.37 6.58
C TYR A 224 22.06 -15.30 7.66
N PHE A 225 20.76 -15.60 7.59
CA PHE A 225 20.08 -16.59 8.43
C PHE A 225 19.72 -17.83 7.59
N PRO A 226 20.42 -18.95 7.80
CA PRO A 226 20.01 -20.26 7.30
C PRO A 226 18.61 -20.68 7.76
N MET A 227 18.07 -21.76 7.21
CA MET A 227 16.79 -22.33 7.67
C MET A 227 16.88 -22.65 9.16
N GLY A 228 15.93 -22.14 9.94
CA GLY A 228 15.91 -22.30 11.40
C GLY A 228 14.96 -21.32 12.08
N VAL A 229 14.66 -21.61 13.35
CA VAL A 229 13.86 -20.75 14.23
C VAL A 229 14.78 -20.19 15.30
N TYR A 230 15.10 -18.91 15.18
CA TYR A 230 16.10 -18.26 16.02
C TYR A 230 15.43 -17.55 17.19
N LYS A 231 15.47 -18.17 18.37
CA LYS A 231 14.85 -17.60 19.57
C LYS A 231 15.69 -16.44 20.10
N THR A 232 15.06 -15.30 20.36
CA THR A 232 15.72 -14.13 20.96
C THR A 232 15.01 -13.70 22.24
N THR A 233 15.77 -13.25 23.23
CA THR A 233 15.26 -12.80 24.54
C THR A 233 15.49 -11.30 24.80
N SER A 234 16.25 -10.64 23.93
CA SER A 234 16.43 -9.18 23.95
C SER A 234 16.67 -8.63 22.53
N GLN A 235 16.76 -7.31 22.42
CA GLN A 235 16.91 -6.59 21.16
C GLN A 235 18.20 -6.97 20.41
N ILE A 236 18.06 -7.21 19.11
CA ILE A 236 19.19 -7.22 18.18
C ILE A 236 19.32 -5.81 17.58
N LEU A 237 20.45 -5.16 17.87
CA LEU A 237 20.78 -3.83 17.35
C LEU A 237 21.52 -3.97 16.02
N LEU A 238 20.86 -3.59 14.93
CA LEU A 238 21.39 -3.59 13.58
C LEU A 238 22.29 -2.36 13.38
N ARG A 239 23.58 -2.63 13.21
CA ARG A 239 24.62 -1.61 13.03
C ARG A 239 24.50 -0.91 11.68
N ARG A 240 24.87 0.37 11.64
CA ARG A 240 24.81 1.21 10.42
C ARG A 240 25.42 0.56 9.17
N ASP A 241 26.59 -0.05 9.32
CA ASP A 241 27.41 -0.48 8.18
C ASP A 241 27.10 -1.90 7.66
N ILE A 242 26.04 -2.57 8.15
CA ILE A 242 25.57 -3.80 7.50
C ILE A 242 24.92 -3.49 6.15
N ARG A 243 25.05 -4.38 5.16
CA ARG A 243 24.40 -4.22 3.85
C ARG A 243 22.95 -4.70 3.80
N GLY A 244 22.49 -5.36 4.85
CA GLY A 244 21.13 -5.88 5.01
C GLY A 244 21.11 -7.21 5.75
N ILE A 245 19.90 -7.79 5.80
CA ILE A 245 19.64 -9.14 6.32
C ILE A 245 19.02 -9.97 5.21
N ASP A 246 19.49 -11.20 5.06
CA ASP A 246 18.90 -12.19 4.16
C ASP A 246 18.57 -13.47 4.92
N MET A 247 17.31 -13.88 4.87
CA MET A 247 16.81 -15.07 5.54
C MET A 247 16.40 -16.14 4.53
N ALA A 248 16.93 -17.34 4.69
CA ALA A 248 16.53 -18.51 3.91
C ALA A 248 15.00 -18.74 4.01
N ASN A 249 14.43 -19.49 3.07
CA ASN A 249 13.03 -19.87 3.18
C ASN A 249 12.78 -20.65 4.48
N SER A 250 11.65 -20.37 5.14
CA SER A 250 11.30 -20.96 6.44
C SER A 250 12.29 -20.64 7.57
N SER A 251 13.04 -19.54 7.44
CA SER A 251 13.88 -18.98 8.50
C SER A 251 13.18 -17.78 9.13
N TYR A 252 13.12 -17.71 10.47
CA TYR A 252 12.56 -16.56 11.17
C TYR A 252 13.14 -16.38 12.57
N ILE A 253 13.08 -15.14 13.06
CA ILE A 253 13.39 -14.80 14.45
C ILE A 253 12.10 -14.98 15.28
N ARG A 254 12.23 -15.64 16.43
CA ARG A 254 11.15 -15.80 17.40
C ARG A 254 11.49 -15.04 18.69
N PRO A 255 11.07 -13.79 18.84
CA PRO A 255 11.24 -13.06 20.08
C PRO A 255 10.34 -13.63 21.18
N VAL A 256 10.84 -13.66 22.41
CA VAL A 256 10.09 -14.05 23.60
C VAL A 256 10.28 -13.04 24.72
N GLY A 257 9.38 -13.03 25.70
CA GLY A 257 9.43 -12.09 26.83
C GLY A 257 8.64 -10.81 26.54
N SER A 258 9.11 -9.69 27.08
CA SER A 258 8.38 -8.41 27.02
C SER A 258 9.30 -7.20 27.09
N GLY A 259 8.84 -6.05 26.57
CA GLY A 259 9.41 -4.74 26.88
C GLY A 259 10.61 -4.31 26.05
N TYR A 260 10.83 -4.92 24.88
CA TYR A 260 11.90 -4.53 23.96
C TYR A 260 11.43 -4.57 22.49
N THR A 261 12.26 -4.09 21.58
CA THR A 261 12.06 -4.20 20.13
C THR A 261 13.00 -5.29 19.60
N ALA A 262 12.47 -6.30 18.89
CA ALA A 262 13.22 -7.47 18.47
C ALA A 262 14.38 -7.11 17.53
N LEU A 263 14.12 -6.25 16.54
CA LEU A 263 15.15 -5.70 15.64
C LEU A 263 15.02 -4.18 15.58
N MET A 264 16.13 -3.48 15.85
CA MET A 264 16.18 -2.03 15.74
C MET A 264 17.46 -1.62 15.02
N THR A 265 17.38 -0.70 14.05
CA THR A 265 18.59 -0.07 13.49
C THR A 265 19.11 1.02 14.40
N GLU A 266 20.43 1.09 14.57
CA GLU A 266 21.09 2.03 15.47
C GLU A 266 20.86 3.50 15.06
N GLU A 267 20.99 3.78 13.77
CA GLU A 267 20.93 5.11 13.18
C GLU A 267 20.67 5.00 11.67
N SER A 268 20.92 6.08 10.93
CA SER A 268 20.73 6.14 9.48
C SER A 268 21.49 5.05 8.75
N PHE A 269 20.87 4.39 7.77
CA PHE A 269 21.48 3.30 7.02
C PHE A 269 21.02 3.23 5.56
N VAL A 270 21.75 2.47 4.75
CA VAL A 270 21.38 2.15 3.36
C VAL A 270 21.46 0.64 3.18
N TRP A 271 20.34 -0.01 2.90
CA TRP A 271 20.30 -1.45 2.60
C TRP A 271 20.11 -1.71 1.11
N ALA A 272 20.81 -2.74 0.64
CA ALA A 272 20.76 -3.18 -0.75
C ALA A 272 19.72 -4.28 -0.99
N VAL A 273 19.62 -5.24 -0.07
CA VAL A 273 18.65 -6.34 -0.11
C VAL A 273 18.27 -6.68 1.31
N CYS A 274 16.97 -6.87 1.55
CA CYS A 274 16.46 -7.21 2.86
C CYS A 274 15.28 -8.18 2.75
N LYS A 275 15.44 -9.36 3.35
CA LYS A 275 14.37 -10.33 3.58
C LYS A 275 14.38 -10.70 5.07
N ILE A 276 13.37 -10.26 5.82
CA ILE A 276 13.29 -10.48 7.28
C ILE A 276 11.93 -11.05 7.67
N GLN A 277 11.95 -12.04 8.56
CA GLN A 277 10.77 -12.64 9.17
C GLN A 277 10.88 -12.65 10.68
N ILE A 278 9.83 -12.18 11.35
CA ILE A 278 9.64 -12.30 12.80
C ILE A 278 8.28 -12.97 13.05
N PHE A 279 8.27 -14.02 13.88
CA PHE A 279 7.04 -14.66 14.34
C PHE A 279 7.05 -14.75 15.86
N GLY A 280 6.07 -14.13 16.51
CA GLY A 280 5.71 -14.47 17.88
C GLY A 280 4.81 -15.71 17.95
N ASP A 281 4.49 -16.10 19.19
CA ASP A 281 3.54 -17.17 19.46
C ASP A 281 2.11 -16.68 19.14
N PRO A 282 1.36 -17.34 18.23
CA PRO A 282 0.01 -16.91 17.87
C PRO A 282 -1.01 -17.04 19.01
N ASP A 283 -0.82 -18.01 19.90
CA ASP A 283 -1.74 -18.28 21.01
C ASP A 283 -1.44 -17.38 22.22
N ASN A 284 -0.19 -16.94 22.35
CA ASN A 284 0.25 -16.06 23.41
C ASN A 284 1.24 -15.02 22.88
N ARG A 285 0.71 -14.02 22.16
CA ARG A 285 1.50 -12.97 21.53
C ARG A 285 2.47 -12.32 22.54
N PRO A 286 3.80 -12.40 22.35
CA PRO A 286 4.75 -11.76 23.26
C PRO A 286 4.59 -10.24 23.21
N ALA A 287 4.70 -9.59 24.37
CA ALA A 287 4.65 -8.13 24.53
C ALA A 287 5.98 -7.47 24.08
N VAL A 288 6.39 -7.78 22.86
CA VAL A 288 7.63 -7.37 22.20
C VAL A 288 7.25 -6.63 20.92
N ASN A 289 7.98 -5.56 20.61
CA ASN A 289 7.82 -4.92 19.32
C ASN A 289 8.65 -5.64 18.25
N GLY A 290 8.22 -5.61 16.98
CA GLY A 290 8.90 -6.27 15.87
C GLY A 290 10.13 -5.50 15.39
N ILE A 291 9.99 -4.84 14.24
CA ILE A 291 11.11 -4.22 13.52
C ILE A 291 10.97 -2.70 13.57
N GLN A 292 11.99 -2.01 14.07
CA GLN A 292 12.10 -0.55 13.98
C GLN A 292 13.27 -0.15 13.08
N LEU A 293 12.97 0.54 12.00
CA LEU A 293 13.95 1.13 11.10
C LEU A 293 14.06 2.63 11.38
N ASN A 294 15.15 3.02 12.01
CA ASN A 294 15.50 4.40 12.28
C ASN A 294 16.29 4.99 11.11
N ASN A 295 15.76 6.05 10.52
CA ASN A 295 16.34 6.84 9.44
C ASN A 295 16.86 6.02 8.23
N PRO A 296 16.08 5.09 7.66
CA PRO A 296 16.47 4.42 6.42
C PRO A 296 16.60 5.45 5.29
N GLN A 297 17.68 5.37 4.51
CA GLN A 297 17.94 6.28 3.38
C GLN A 297 18.18 5.47 2.11
N ARG A 298 17.54 5.86 1.00
CA ARG A 298 17.82 5.30 -0.35
C ARG A 298 17.81 3.77 -0.39
N SER A 299 17.04 3.14 0.50
CA SER A 299 17.08 1.71 0.74
C SER A 299 16.03 1.00 -0.12
N VAL A 300 16.38 -0.17 -0.63
CA VAL A 300 15.43 -1.06 -1.31
C VAL A 300 15.26 -2.32 -0.47
N ILE A 301 14.05 -2.51 0.04
CA ILE A 301 13.71 -3.57 0.98
C ILE A 301 12.73 -4.53 0.31
N ASN A 302 13.15 -5.77 0.13
CA ASN A 302 12.43 -6.75 -0.68
C ASN A 302 11.21 -7.29 0.04
N TRP A 303 11.38 -7.76 1.26
CA TRP A 303 10.28 -8.38 1.97
C TRP A 303 10.46 -8.35 3.47
N ILE A 304 9.46 -7.81 4.16
CA ILE A 304 9.36 -7.83 5.62
C ILE A 304 8.05 -8.53 6.00
N GLY A 305 8.14 -9.51 6.89
CA GLY A 305 7.01 -10.17 7.51
C GLY A 305 7.14 -10.18 9.04
N VAL A 306 6.15 -9.64 9.74
CA VAL A 306 6.09 -9.66 11.21
C VAL A 306 4.73 -10.16 11.67
N PHE A 307 4.72 -11.20 12.50
CA PHE A 307 3.51 -11.94 12.85
C PHE A 307 3.40 -12.12 14.36
N ASN A 308 2.19 -12.04 14.89
CA ASN A 308 1.81 -12.48 16.25
C ASN A 308 2.55 -11.75 17.38
N LEU A 309 2.55 -10.42 17.39
CA LEU A 309 3.20 -9.63 18.45
C LEU A 309 2.19 -8.73 19.17
N ASP A 310 2.25 -8.67 20.50
CA ASP A 310 1.51 -7.69 21.30
C ASP A 310 2.32 -6.38 21.42
N GLY A 311 2.66 -5.84 20.26
CA GLY A 311 3.47 -4.64 20.05
C GLY A 311 3.36 -4.21 18.60
N PHE A 312 4.08 -3.17 18.18
CA PHE A 312 4.10 -2.84 16.75
C PHE A 312 4.74 -3.98 15.95
N GLY A 313 4.26 -4.25 14.74
CA GLY A 313 4.89 -5.19 13.82
C GLY A 313 6.10 -4.53 13.15
N MET A 314 5.88 -3.42 12.44
CA MET A 314 6.93 -2.66 11.80
C MET A 314 6.74 -1.16 11.98
N LYS A 315 7.83 -0.46 12.31
CA LYS A 315 7.88 0.99 12.48
C LYS A 315 9.05 1.56 11.68
N VAL A 316 8.77 2.52 10.82
CA VAL A 316 9.76 3.34 10.12
C VAL A 316 9.75 4.73 10.73
N VAL A 317 10.91 5.22 11.12
CA VAL A 317 11.10 6.56 11.69
C VAL A 317 12.03 7.34 10.78
N ASN A 318 11.60 8.51 10.28
CA ASN A 318 12.38 9.42 9.44
C ASN A 318 12.98 8.77 8.18
N GLY A 319 12.18 7.98 7.44
CA GLY A 319 12.66 7.29 6.23
C GLY A 319 12.69 8.20 4.99
N TRP A 320 13.78 8.16 4.24
CA TRP A 320 14.02 9.01 3.06
C TRP A 320 14.33 8.19 1.82
N ASP A 321 13.67 8.50 0.70
CA ASP A 321 13.96 7.94 -0.62
C ASP A 321 13.95 6.38 -0.65
N CYS A 322 13.14 5.75 0.19
CA CYS A 322 13.14 4.30 0.34
C CYS A 322 12.06 3.62 -0.51
N THR A 323 12.34 2.41 -0.98
CA THR A 323 11.35 1.55 -1.65
C THR A 323 11.18 0.25 -0.87
N TYR A 324 9.94 -0.05 -0.50
CA TYR A 324 9.54 -1.30 0.13
C TYR A 324 8.68 -2.10 -0.85
N LEU A 325 9.18 -3.24 -1.31
CA LEU A 325 8.48 -4.08 -2.28
C LEU A 325 7.29 -4.81 -1.63
N THR A 326 7.46 -5.32 -0.41
CA THR A 326 6.36 -5.92 0.36
C THR A 326 6.60 -5.81 1.85
N ILE A 327 5.56 -5.37 2.56
CA ILE A 327 5.47 -5.37 4.01
C ILE A 327 4.22 -6.14 4.40
N THR A 328 4.36 -7.05 5.37
CA THR A 328 3.26 -7.79 5.97
C THR A 328 3.37 -7.71 7.48
N THR A 329 2.30 -7.23 8.12
CA THR A 329 2.16 -7.32 9.58
C THR A 329 0.83 -7.99 9.90
N GLU A 330 0.84 -9.10 10.62
CA GLU A 330 -0.37 -9.86 10.90
C GLU A 330 -0.48 -10.20 12.39
N ASN A 331 -1.68 -10.04 12.96
CA ASN A 331 -1.93 -10.30 14.38
C ASN A 331 -0.99 -9.48 15.30
N CYS A 332 -0.67 -8.26 14.86
CA CYS A 332 0.18 -7.29 15.56
C CYS A 332 -0.63 -6.09 16.06
N GLY A 333 0.02 -5.20 16.80
CA GLY A 333 -0.60 -3.99 17.35
C GLY A 333 -1.31 -4.23 18.69
N ASN A 334 -1.64 -3.11 19.33
CA ASN A 334 -2.43 -3.02 20.55
C ASN A 334 -2.91 -1.58 20.77
N SER A 335 -3.53 -1.33 21.93
CA SER A 335 -4.06 -0.01 22.33
C SER A 335 -3.05 1.15 22.30
N ASN A 336 -1.75 0.85 22.32
CA ASN A 336 -0.67 1.84 22.31
C ASN A 336 0.14 1.86 21.01
N ASN A 337 0.18 0.76 20.26
CA ASN A 337 1.06 0.58 19.12
C ASN A 337 0.29 0.15 17.88
N TYR A 338 0.50 0.86 16.77
CA TYR A 338 0.01 0.41 15.47
C TYR A 338 0.83 -0.77 14.97
N ALA A 339 0.17 -1.73 14.32
CA ALA A 339 0.83 -2.87 13.69
C ALA A 339 1.87 -2.42 12.64
N PHE A 340 1.55 -1.39 11.85
CA PHE A 340 2.46 -0.75 10.92
C PHE A 340 2.50 0.77 11.13
N SER A 341 3.69 1.38 11.04
CA SER A 341 3.82 2.84 11.05
C SER A 341 4.95 3.40 10.19
N ILE A 342 4.70 4.56 9.59
CA ILE A 342 5.73 5.46 9.03
C ILE A 342 5.58 6.81 9.73
N ILE A 343 6.62 7.26 10.42
CA ILE A 343 6.57 8.42 11.31
C ILE A 343 7.69 9.40 10.96
N GLY A 344 7.36 10.67 10.82
CA GLY A 344 8.30 11.78 10.96
C GLY A 344 8.40 12.18 12.44
N ASP A 345 9.56 12.01 13.07
CA ASP A 345 9.85 12.39 14.46
C ASP A 345 10.97 13.44 14.48
N ASN A 346 10.62 14.69 14.81
CA ASN A 346 11.46 15.90 14.68
C ASN A 346 12.00 16.21 13.27
N GLU A 347 11.83 15.28 12.34
CA GLU A 347 12.12 15.35 10.91
C GLU A 347 10.96 14.75 10.12
N THR A 348 11.04 14.75 8.79
CA THR A 348 10.01 14.15 7.92
C THR A 348 10.44 12.75 7.47
N SER A 349 9.51 11.80 7.35
CA SER A 349 9.69 10.71 6.38
C SER A 349 9.24 11.22 5.01
N ASN A 350 10.02 10.99 3.96
CA ASN A 350 9.71 11.53 2.65
C ASN A 350 10.17 10.64 1.48
N MET A 351 9.59 10.90 0.30
CA MET A 351 9.88 10.21 -0.97
C MET A 351 9.96 8.68 -0.84
N THR A 352 9.18 8.12 0.08
CA THR A 352 9.18 6.69 0.37
C THR A 352 8.01 6.04 -0.36
N HIS A 353 8.29 4.90 -1.00
CA HIS A 353 7.34 4.14 -1.79
C HIS A 353 7.16 2.74 -1.19
N VAL A 354 5.92 2.36 -0.93
CA VAL A 354 5.54 1.00 -0.52
C VAL A 354 4.65 0.39 -1.59
N LEU A 355 5.14 -0.65 -2.27
CA LEU A 355 4.40 -1.26 -3.39
C LEU A 355 3.24 -2.13 -2.88
N ARG A 356 3.47 -2.90 -1.81
CA ARG A 356 2.46 -3.76 -1.19
C ARG A 356 2.53 -3.68 0.33
N LEU A 357 1.43 -3.28 0.93
CA LEU A 357 1.24 -3.27 2.37
C LEU A 357 0.04 -4.16 2.74
N GLN A 358 0.32 -5.21 3.50
CA GLN A 358 -0.72 -6.05 4.10
C GLN A 358 -0.68 -5.92 5.62
N VAL A 359 -1.81 -5.51 6.21
CA VAL A 359 -1.97 -5.39 7.67
C VAL A 359 -3.26 -6.09 8.09
N GLU A 360 -3.15 -7.31 8.60
CA GLU A 360 -4.30 -8.15 8.93
C GLU A 360 -4.38 -8.49 10.41
N LEU A 361 -5.61 -8.73 10.89
CA LEU A 361 -5.86 -9.15 12.28
C LEU A 361 -5.24 -8.19 13.31
N ALA A 362 -5.07 -6.92 12.95
CA ALA A 362 -4.44 -5.94 13.81
C ALA A 362 -5.33 -5.64 15.03
N HIS A 363 -4.74 -5.52 16.21
CA HIS A 363 -5.49 -5.25 17.44
C HIS A 363 -5.53 -3.75 17.71
N GLU A 364 -6.73 -3.17 17.62
CA GLU A 364 -7.09 -1.75 17.82
C GLU A 364 -6.45 -0.73 16.87
N ARG A 365 -5.19 -0.94 16.47
CA ARG A 365 -4.38 0.00 15.72
C ARG A 365 -3.64 -0.71 14.58
N ALA A 366 -4.10 -0.49 13.35
CA ALA A 366 -3.57 -1.15 12.16
C ALA A 366 -2.44 -0.37 11.50
N ILE A 367 -2.74 0.78 10.88
CA ILE A 367 -1.79 1.55 10.07
C ILE A 367 -1.71 2.99 10.59
N PHE A 368 -0.50 3.49 10.76
CA PHE A 368 -0.26 4.90 11.08
C PHE A 368 0.80 5.53 10.19
N CYS A 369 0.37 6.44 9.32
CA CYS A 369 1.23 7.40 8.63
C CYS A 369 1.03 8.77 9.29
N SER A 370 2.08 9.33 9.89
CA SER A 370 1.99 10.62 10.59
C SER A 370 1.69 11.79 9.64
N GLY A 371 1.03 12.83 10.15
CA GLY A 371 0.62 14.01 9.37
C GLY A 371 1.77 14.88 8.82
N ASN A 372 3.00 14.72 9.33
CA ASN A 372 4.20 15.44 8.87
C ASN A 372 5.04 14.66 7.86
N ASN A 373 4.63 13.47 7.44
CA ASN A 373 5.27 12.76 6.32
C ASN A 373 5.05 13.52 5.01
N LEU A 374 5.96 13.43 4.05
CA LEU A 374 5.87 14.17 2.78
C LEU A 374 6.06 13.27 1.56
N SER A 375 5.18 13.36 0.57
CA SER A 375 5.34 12.65 -0.72
C SER A 375 5.55 11.13 -0.57
N ILE A 376 4.85 10.51 0.38
CA ILE A 376 4.82 9.05 0.52
C ILE A 376 3.84 8.48 -0.49
N THR A 377 4.21 7.40 -1.17
CA THR A 377 3.29 6.63 -2.01
C THR A 377 3.13 5.22 -1.47
N ILE A 378 1.89 4.76 -1.29
CA ILE A 378 1.60 3.35 -0.97
C ILE A 378 0.63 2.83 -2.03
N ASP A 379 1.05 1.84 -2.83
CA ASP A 379 0.32 1.45 -4.04
C ASP A 379 -0.79 0.42 -3.84
N ASN A 380 -0.67 -0.44 -2.84
CA ASN A 380 -1.65 -1.47 -2.55
C ASN A 380 -1.73 -1.67 -1.05
N ILE A 381 -2.86 -1.29 -0.46
CA ILE A 381 -3.13 -1.42 0.96
C ILE A 381 -4.25 -2.42 1.13
N HIS A 382 -3.91 -3.60 1.66
CA HIS A 382 -4.90 -4.55 2.13
C HIS A 382 -4.85 -4.59 3.65
N SER A 383 -5.87 -4.04 4.29
CA SER A 383 -6.01 -4.12 5.74
C SER A 383 -7.40 -4.59 6.13
N GLU A 384 -7.49 -5.85 6.54
CA GLU A 384 -8.74 -6.49 6.89
C GLU A 384 -8.71 -7.14 8.27
N LYS A 385 -9.91 -7.36 8.82
CA LYS A 385 -10.11 -8.01 10.12
C LYS A 385 -9.39 -7.32 11.27
N ALA A 386 -9.21 -5.99 11.21
CA ALA A 386 -8.72 -5.26 12.36
C ALA A 386 -9.75 -5.34 13.50
N TYR A 387 -9.31 -5.74 14.70
CA TYR A 387 -10.15 -5.84 15.89
C TYR A 387 -10.30 -4.46 16.53
N ALA A 388 -11.44 -3.80 16.31
CA ALA A 388 -11.71 -2.46 16.80
C ALA A 388 -12.71 -2.51 17.96
N THR A 389 -12.25 -2.98 19.13
CA THR A 389 -13.11 -3.23 20.30
C THR A 389 -13.52 -1.96 21.06
N SER A 390 -12.88 -0.83 20.74
CA SER A 390 -13.21 0.49 21.27
C SER A 390 -13.11 1.55 20.17
N SER A 391 -13.86 2.65 20.30
CA SER A 391 -13.87 3.73 19.30
C SER A 391 -12.48 4.33 19.16
N GLY A 392 -11.90 4.28 17.97
CA GLY A 392 -10.54 4.77 17.76
C GLY A 392 -10.10 4.82 16.30
N ASN A 393 -9.01 5.55 16.08
CA ASN A 393 -8.34 5.62 14.77
C ASN A 393 -7.58 4.32 14.54
N VAL A 394 -8.23 3.37 13.88
CA VAL A 394 -7.62 2.10 13.48
C VAL A 394 -6.62 2.33 12.35
N TRP A 395 -6.97 3.25 11.43
CA TRP A 395 -6.11 3.69 10.35
C TRP A 395 -5.93 5.20 10.40
N VAL A 396 -4.68 5.65 10.31
CA VAL A 396 -4.32 7.04 10.05
C VAL A 396 -3.49 7.07 8.78
N LEU A 397 -4.04 7.66 7.72
CA LEU A 397 -3.37 7.87 6.45
C LEU A 397 -3.05 9.36 6.34
N GLY A 398 -1.93 9.73 6.95
CA GLY A 398 -1.49 11.12 7.11
C GLY A 398 -0.32 11.55 6.24
N GLY A 399 -0.20 12.86 6.03
CA GLY A 399 0.99 13.48 5.45
C GLY A 399 0.69 14.74 4.65
N GLY A 400 1.68 15.18 3.88
CA GLY A 400 1.63 16.25 2.91
C GLY A 400 1.98 15.75 1.51
N SER A 401 1.07 15.88 0.55
CA SER A 401 1.26 15.39 -0.83
C SER A 401 1.49 13.86 -0.92
N CYS A 402 0.94 13.09 0.03
CA CYS A 402 1.02 11.63 0.01
C CYS A 402 -0.07 11.02 -0.89
N THR A 403 0.22 9.85 -1.47
CA THR A 403 -0.71 9.10 -2.32
C THR A 403 -0.93 7.70 -1.78
N TYR A 404 -2.19 7.30 -1.64
CA TYR A 404 -2.62 5.97 -1.22
C TYR A 404 -3.49 5.35 -2.33
N ASN A 405 -2.95 4.36 -3.04
CA ASN A 405 -3.65 3.69 -4.13
C ASN A 405 -4.17 2.31 -3.69
N ASN A 406 -5.23 1.86 -4.35
CA ASN A 406 -5.84 0.53 -4.18
C ASN A 406 -5.94 0.13 -2.71
N VAL A 407 -6.81 0.85 -2.01
CA VAL A 407 -6.96 0.75 -0.56
C VAL A 407 -8.19 -0.09 -0.26
N ARG A 408 -8.02 -1.19 0.49
CA ARG A 408 -9.11 -1.98 1.05
C ARG A 408 -9.01 -2.01 2.57
N LEU A 409 -10.01 -1.45 3.24
CA LEU A 409 -10.10 -1.39 4.70
C LEU A 409 -11.34 -2.15 5.21
N ASN A 410 -11.14 -3.01 6.20
CA ASN A 410 -12.21 -3.70 6.92
C ASN A 410 -11.84 -3.94 8.40
N ALA A 411 -12.81 -3.74 9.30
CA ALA A 411 -12.67 -3.96 10.74
C ALA A 411 -13.83 -4.81 11.28
N LEU A 412 -13.52 -5.58 12.31
CA LEU A 412 -14.46 -6.47 13.01
C LEU A 412 -14.59 -6.08 14.48
N ASP A 413 -15.79 -6.28 15.03
CA ASP A 413 -16.04 -6.30 16.47
C ASP A 413 -15.66 -7.69 17.04
N THR A 414 -15.73 -7.84 18.38
CA THR A 414 -15.32 -9.08 19.07
C THR A 414 -16.13 -10.31 18.68
N ASP A 415 -17.34 -10.13 18.15
CA ASP A 415 -18.22 -11.19 17.66
C ASP A 415 -18.00 -11.54 16.17
N GLY A 416 -17.05 -10.86 15.51
CA GLY A 416 -16.76 -11.04 14.09
C GLY A 416 -17.71 -10.30 13.15
N SER A 417 -18.63 -9.48 13.66
CA SER A 417 -19.44 -8.56 12.85
C SER A 417 -18.63 -7.32 12.45
N SER A 418 -19.12 -6.51 11.50
CA SER A 418 -18.42 -5.29 11.08
C SER A 418 -18.43 -4.24 12.19
N SER A 419 -17.25 -3.74 12.56
CA SER A 419 -17.14 -2.76 13.65
C SER A 419 -17.57 -1.36 13.25
N SER A 420 -18.47 -0.76 14.05
CA SER A 420 -18.79 0.67 13.99
C SER A 420 -17.83 1.55 14.81
N ASN A 421 -16.92 0.94 15.57
CA ASN A 421 -15.94 1.64 16.40
C ASN A 421 -14.70 2.06 15.60
N ALA A 422 -14.47 1.42 14.44
CA ALA A 422 -13.31 1.69 13.62
C ALA A 422 -13.43 3.03 12.87
N ILE A 423 -12.38 3.85 12.97
CA ILE A 423 -12.23 5.09 12.23
C ILE A 423 -11.01 4.99 11.30
N CYS A 424 -11.21 5.38 10.04
CA CYS A 424 -10.14 5.71 9.11
C CYS A 424 -9.99 7.23 9.04
N LEU A 425 -8.87 7.74 9.54
CA LEU A 425 -8.54 9.16 9.51
C LEU A 425 -7.60 9.45 8.34
N LEU A 426 -8.05 10.26 7.38
CA LEU A 426 -7.20 10.84 6.34
C LEU A 426 -6.73 12.20 6.86
N GLN A 427 -5.44 12.37 7.13
CA GLN A 427 -4.94 13.55 7.85
C GLN A 427 -3.94 14.35 7.02
N GLY A 428 -4.01 15.68 7.09
CA GLY A 428 -2.98 16.57 6.54
C GLY A 428 -3.42 17.30 5.28
N ALA A 429 -2.52 17.54 4.33
CA ALA A 429 -2.78 18.41 3.18
C ALA A 429 -2.34 17.79 1.86
N ALA A 430 -3.08 18.06 0.77
CA ALA A 430 -2.75 17.61 -0.59
C ALA A 430 -2.64 16.08 -0.74
N ASN A 431 -3.22 15.29 0.17
CA ASN A 431 -3.17 13.83 0.08
C ASN A 431 -4.21 13.32 -0.92
N THR A 432 -3.87 12.25 -1.63
CA THR A 432 -4.74 11.61 -2.62
C THR A 432 -4.99 10.15 -2.26
N GLY A 433 -6.25 9.75 -2.20
CA GLY A 433 -6.69 8.35 -2.15
C GLY A 433 -7.29 7.94 -3.49
N ASN A 434 -6.77 6.89 -4.12
CA ASN A 434 -7.28 6.34 -5.38
C ASN A 434 -7.75 4.90 -5.18
N ASP A 435 -8.91 4.55 -5.75
CA ASP A 435 -9.54 3.22 -5.55
C ASP A 435 -9.65 2.87 -4.06
N PHE A 436 -10.33 3.76 -3.33
CA PHE A 436 -10.39 3.73 -1.88
C PHE A 436 -11.67 3.01 -1.42
N ARG A 437 -11.54 1.75 -1.03
CA ARG A 437 -12.65 0.88 -0.62
C ARG A 437 -12.65 0.66 0.89
N VAL A 438 -13.75 1.09 1.52
CA VAL A 438 -14.00 0.89 2.95
C VAL A 438 -15.26 0.05 3.13
N GLU A 439 -15.07 -1.15 3.69
CA GLU A 439 -16.12 -2.16 3.83
C GLU A 439 -16.76 -2.12 5.21
N GLY A 440 -18.08 -2.31 5.27
CA GLY A 440 -18.81 -2.32 6.53
C GLY A 440 -19.08 -0.93 7.09
N ASN A 441 -19.54 -0.86 8.34
CA ASN A 441 -20.04 0.37 8.96
C ASN A 441 -18.90 1.22 9.56
N ILE A 442 -17.87 1.50 8.76
CA ILE A 442 -16.68 2.23 9.19
C ILE A 442 -16.81 3.71 8.87
N LYS A 443 -16.34 4.56 9.79
CA LYS A 443 -16.31 6.01 9.59
C LYS A 443 -14.98 6.44 8.97
N VAL A 444 -15.04 7.08 7.80
CA VAL A 444 -13.91 7.79 7.18
C VAL A 444 -14.00 9.27 7.55
N VAL A 445 -12.93 9.81 8.12
CA VAL A 445 -12.82 11.23 8.49
C VAL A 445 -11.70 11.85 7.68
N ALA A 446 -12.02 12.80 6.82
CA ALA A 446 -11.03 13.61 6.11
C ALA A 446 -10.73 14.87 6.93
N ASP A 447 -9.57 14.88 7.59
CA ASP A 447 -9.07 16.00 8.39
C ASP A 447 -8.03 16.81 7.61
N ALA A 448 -8.53 17.70 6.74
CA ALA A 448 -7.70 18.51 5.87
C ALA A 448 -7.14 19.72 6.65
N ASN A 449 -5.85 19.67 6.99
CA ASN A 449 -5.16 20.70 7.78
C ASN A 449 -4.00 21.32 6.98
N GLY A 450 -4.03 22.63 6.72
CA GLY A 450 -2.86 23.38 6.23
C GLY A 450 -2.93 23.96 4.81
N GLY A 451 -3.67 25.07 4.61
CA GLY A 451 -3.38 26.00 3.50
C GLY A 451 -4.03 25.70 2.15
N GLY A 452 -5.35 25.45 2.13
CA GLY A 452 -6.17 25.51 0.91
C GLY A 452 -6.05 24.33 -0.08
N SER A 453 -5.06 23.45 0.07
CA SER A 453 -4.91 22.26 -0.78
C SER A 453 -5.83 21.13 -0.30
N PRO A 454 -6.55 20.44 -1.22
CA PRO A 454 -7.55 19.47 -0.84
C PRO A 454 -6.97 18.11 -0.45
N ILE A 455 -7.65 17.40 0.43
CA ILE A 455 -7.62 15.93 0.40
C ILE A 455 -8.50 15.50 -0.78
N THR A 456 -8.00 14.63 -1.64
CA THR A 456 -8.71 14.14 -2.83
C THR A 456 -8.97 12.65 -2.74
N LEU A 457 -10.21 12.24 -2.98
CA LEU A 457 -10.65 10.84 -3.05
C LEU A 457 -11.20 10.55 -4.44
N ASN A 458 -10.58 9.61 -5.16
CA ASN A 458 -10.99 9.22 -6.50
C ASN A 458 -11.42 7.75 -6.52
N GLN A 459 -12.49 7.44 -7.28
CA GLN A 459 -12.96 6.07 -7.45
C GLN A 459 -13.18 5.35 -6.10
N THR A 460 -13.81 6.06 -5.17
CA THR A 460 -13.92 5.62 -3.77
C THR A 460 -15.26 4.94 -3.51
N SER A 461 -15.26 3.86 -2.73
CA SER A 461 -16.47 3.17 -2.26
C SER A 461 -16.48 3.09 -0.73
N ILE A 462 -17.36 3.84 -0.08
CA ILE A 462 -17.49 3.84 1.39
C ILE A 462 -18.86 3.28 1.76
N ALA A 463 -18.88 2.06 2.31
CA ALA A 463 -20.10 1.40 2.76
C ALA A 463 -20.67 2.01 4.05
N GLY A 464 -19.80 2.61 4.88
CA GLY A 464 -20.16 3.31 6.10
C GLY A 464 -20.38 4.79 5.88
N GLN A 465 -19.65 5.63 6.62
CA GLN A 465 -19.88 7.07 6.68
C GLN A 465 -18.64 7.85 6.28
N LEU A 466 -18.81 8.91 5.48
CA LEU A 466 -17.80 9.92 5.21
C LEU A 466 -18.12 11.20 5.99
N ALA A 467 -17.11 11.73 6.68
CA ALA A 467 -17.13 13.04 7.31
C ALA A 467 -15.87 13.81 6.95
N SER A 468 -15.89 15.13 7.11
CA SER A 468 -14.68 15.94 7.03
C SER A 468 -14.57 16.88 8.22
N THR A 469 -13.34 17.09 8.67
CA THR A 469 -12.96 18.02 9.73
C THR A 469 -11.83 18.90 9.23
N GLY A 470 -11.38 19.84 10.06
CA GLY A 470 -10.30 20.74 9.70
C GLY A 470 -10.75 21.95 8.88
N THR A 471 -9.80 22.63 8.26
CA THR A 471 -9.99 23.93 7.58
C THR A 471 -9.75 23.88 6.07
N GLY A 472 -9.18 22.77 5.57
CA GLY A 472 -8.89 22.54 4.16
C GLY A 472 -10.06 21.89 3.40
N PRO A 473 -10.04 21.97 2.05
CA PRO A 473 -11.10 21.38 1.23
C PRO A 473 -11.01 19.84 1.14
N LEU A 474 -12.15 19.22 0.83
CA LEU A 474 -12.24 17.80 0.48
C LEU A 474 -12.85 17.67 -0.93
N TRP A 475 -12.17 16.97 -1.83
CA TRP A 475 -12.68 16.66 -3.16
C TRP A 475 -12.91 15.18 -3.30
N VAL A 476 -14.10 14.80 -3.74
CA VAL A 476 -14.49 13.41 -3.96
C VAL A 476 -14.98 13.26 -5.39
N ASN A 477 -14.35 12.37 -6.16
CA ASN A 477 -14.61 12.20 -7.59
C ASN A 477 -14.91 10.75 -7.95
N ASN A 478 -15.95 10.51 -8.76
CA ASN A 478 -16.28 9.19 -9.31
C ASN A 478 -16.55 8.13 -8.24
N SER A 479 -17.32 8.48 -7.20
CA SER A 479 -17.38 7.70 -5.96
C SER A 479 -18.80 7.31 -5.54
N SER A 480 -18.91 6.20 -4.80
CA SER A 480 -20.14 5.73 -4.17
C SER A 480 -20.01 5.79 -2.65
N ILE A 481 -20.91 6.50 -1.98
CA ILE A 481 -20.86 6.71 -0.52
C ILE A 481 -22.24 6.46 0.09
N THR A 482 -22.34 5.59 1.09
CA THR A 482 -23.61 5.32 1.75
C THR A 482 -24.13 6.54 2.52
N LYS A 483 -23.28 7.17 3.34
CA LYS A 483 -23.67 8.30 4.18
C LYS A 483 -22.59 9.39 4.24
N VAL A 484 -23.00 10.65 4.12
CA VAL A 484 -22.16 11.84 4.28
C VAL A 484 -22.69 12.69 5.44
N THR A 485 -21.83 13.03 6.40
CA THR A 485 -22.23 13.76 7.63
C THR A 485 -21.19 14.78 8.05
N GLY A 486 -21.61 15.86 8.73
CA GLY A 486 -20.70 16.70 9.52
C GLY A 486 -19.53 17.29 8.73
N VAL A 487 -19.74 17.56 7.45
CA VAL A 487 -18.70 17.94 6.49
C VAL A 487 -18.30 19.40 6.67
N ALA A 488 -17.02 19.64 7.03
CA ALA A 488 -16.36 20.93 7.21
C ALA A 488 -16.09 21.70 5.88
N VAL A 489 -15.40 22.84 6.00
CA VAL A 489 -15.27 23.94 5.02
C VAL A 489 -14.81 23.47 3.61
N LYS A 490 -15.63 23.74 2.58
CA LYS A 490 -15.36 23.55 1.12
C LYS A 490 -15.20 22.10 0.67
N THR A 491 -16.30 21.38 0.64
CA THR A 491 -16.35 20.02 0.10
C THR A 491 -17.01 19.98 -1.27
N LYS A 492 -16.40 19.24 -2.19
CA LYS A 492 -16.90 19.03 -3.55
C LYS A 492 -17.07 17.54 -3.83
N PHE A 493 -18.24 17.16 -4.30
CA PHE A 493 -18.55 15.86 -4.85
C PHE A 493 -18.77 16.00 -6.35
N ASN A 494 -18.08 15.19 -7.15
CA ASN A 494 -18.12 15.24 -8.60
C ASN A 494 -18.34 13.84 -9.17
N ASN A 495 -19.42 13.66 -9.93
CA ASN A 495 -19.82 12.34 -10.45
C ASN A 495 -19.93 11.29 -9.33
N CYS A 496 -20.69 11.61 -8.28
CA CYS A 496 -20.85 10.74 -7.11
C CYS A 496 -22.29 10.23 -6.96
N VAL A 497 -22.43 9.00 -6.45
CA VAL A 497 -23.71 8.44 -5.98
C VAL A 497 -23.68 8.38 -4.46
N ILE A 498 -24.61 9.06 -3.81
CA ILE A 498 -24.60 9.21 -2.35
C ILE A 498 -25.96 8.79 -1.79
N GLY A 499 -25.95 7.83 -0.86
CA GLY A 499 -27.18 7.34 -0.24
C GLY A 499 -27.89 8.42 0.58
N THR A 500 -27.22 8.95 1.60
CA THR A 500 -27.75 10.04 2.45
C THR A 500 -26.72 11.14 2.66
N VAL A 501 -27.16 12.39 2.53
CA VAL A 501 -26.39 13.60 2.85
C VAL A 501 -27.06 14.35 4.00
N GLU A 502 -26.30 14.64 5.04
CA GLU A 502 -26.66 15.53 6.14
C GLU A 502 -25.93 16.87 5.98
N THR A 503 -26.64 17.93 5.60
CA THR A 503 -26.11 19.28 5.38
C THR A 503 -26.20 20.13 6.66
N GLY A 504 -25.14 20.84 7.07
CA GLY A 504 -25.21 21.80 8.18
C GLY A 504 -24.08 21.62 9.19
N PHE A 505 -23.76 22.71 9.93
CA PHE A 505 -22.75 22.69 10.98
C PHE A 505 -22.93 23.88 11.92
N ALA A 506 -22.65 23.70 13.21
CA ALA A 506 -22.67 24.79 14.18
C ALA A 506 -21.42 25.70 14.03
N GLY A 507 -21.59 26.94 13.56
CA GLY A 507 -20.65 28.03 13.88
C GLY A 507 -19.57 28.44 12.85
N ALA A 508 -19.66 28.08 11.56
CA ALA A 508 -18.70 28.57 10.56
C ALA A 508 -19.36 29.14 9.30
N TRP A 509 -19.26 30.46 9.09
CA TRP A 509 -19.86 31.23 7.98
C TRP A 509 -19.31 30.89 6.57
N GLU A 510 -18.32 30.00 6.48
CA GLU A 510 -17.61 29.65 5.24
C GLU A 510 -17.91 28.24 4.69
N ASN A 511 -18.72 27.45 5.39
CA ASN A 511 -19.04 26.09 4.95
C ASN A 511 -19.79 26.08 3.61
N ARG A 512 -19.26 25.33 2.65
CA ARG A 512 -19.85 25.14 1.31
C ARG A 512 -19.74 23.67 0.92
N GLN A 513 -20.87 23.10 0.52
CA GLN A 513 -20.94 21.79 -0.10
C GLN A 513 -21.39 21.96 -1.54
N ILE A 514 -20.61 21.40 -2.46
CA ILE A 514 -20.88 21.47 -3.91
C ILE A 514 -21.05 20.05 -4.42
N PHE A 515 -22.14 19.80 -5.12
CA PHE A 515 -22.40 18.53 -5.81
C PHE A 515 -22.52 18.83 -7.29
N ILE A 516 -21.73 18.11 -8.09
CA ILE A 516 -21.65 18.27 -9.55
C ILE A 516 -21.87 16.91 -10.19
N ASP A 517 -22.78 16.85 -11.17
CA ASP A 517 -23.09 15.64 -11.93
C ASP A 517 -23.36 14.43 -11.02
N SER A 518 -24.03 14.65 -9.88
CA SER A 518 -24.16 13.66 -8.80
C SER A 518 -25.61 13.24 -8.56
N GLU A 519 -25.79 12.10 -7.90
CA GLU A 519 -27.08 11.61 -7.44
C GLU A 519 -27.09 11.47 -5.91
N ILE A 520 -28.13 12.02 -5.27
CA ILE A 520 -28.34 11.97 -3.83
C ILE A 520 -29.66 11.25 -3.55
N GLY A 521 -29.61 10.14 -2.82
CA GLY A 521 -30.79 9.39 -2.40
C GLY A 521 -31.66 10.19 -1.44
N SER A 522 -31.10 10.62 -0.31
CA SER A 522 -31.78 11.44 0.69
C SER A 522 -30.95 12.64 1.10
N LEU A 523 -31.55 13.83 1.10
CA LEU A 523 -30.94 15.08 1.55
C LEU A 523 -31.69 15.62 2.78
N THR A 524 -30.95 15.84 3.86
CA THR A 524 -31.49 16.31 5.13
C THR A 524 -30.58 17.39 5.71
N SER A 525 -31.14 18.35 6.45
CA SER A 525 -30.33 19.34 7.16
C SER A 525 -30.19 18.98 8.63
N ILE A 526 -28.96 19.12 9.14
CA ILE A 526 -28.67 19.31 10.54
C ILE A 526 -28.59 20.82 10.84
N SER A 527 -28.81 21.22 12.09
CA SER A 527 -28.85 22.63 12.51
C SER A 527 -27.57 23.41 12.13
N GLY A 528 -27.71 24.66 11.67
CA GLY A 528 -26.60 25.60 11.44
C GLY A 528 -26.43 26.08 9.99
N GLU A 529 -25.78 27.23 9.79
CA GLU A 529 -25.64 27.87 8.47
C GLU A 529 -24.67 27.11 7.53
N SER A 530 -25.13 26.73 6.33
CA SER A 530 -24.26 26.15 5.29
C SER A 530 -24.68 26.57 3.88
N LYS A 531 -23.70 26.72 2.98
CA LYS A 531 -23.96 27.00 1.56
C LYS A 531 -24.05 25.68 0.80
N LEU A 532 -25.16 25.48 0.08
CA LEU A 532 -25.38 24.31 -0.76
C LEU A 532 -25.41 24.72 -2.23
N GLU A 533 -24.65 24.03 -3.06
CA GLU A 533 -24.62 24.23 -4.51
C GLU A 533 -24.80 22.89 -5.21
N LEU A 534 -25.88 22.77 -5.98
CA LEU A 534 -26.20 21.58 -6.77
C LEU A 534 -26.11 21.96 -8.24
N ILE A 535 -25.26 21.26 -9.00
CA ILE A 535 -25.03 21.49 -10.42
C ILE A 535 -25.24 20.16 -11.15
N ASN A 536 -26.17 20.13 -12.12
CA ASN A 536 -26.57 18.91 -12.84
C ASN A 536 -26.81 17.72 -11.90
N THR A 537 -27.38 17.98 -10.72
CA THR A 537 -27.48 17.00 -9.63
C THR A 537 -28.94 16.61 -9.43
N VAL A 538 -29.17 15.33 -9.15
CA VAL A 538 -30.49 14.78 -8.84
C VAL A 538 -30.56 14.48 -7.35
N VAL A 539 -31.62 14.96 -6.69
CA VAL A 539 -31.96 14.63 -5.31
C VAL A 539 -33.30 13.89 -5.29
N ASN A 540 -33.28 12.62 -4.91
CA ASN A 540 -34.45 11.74 -4.97
C ASN A 540 -35.42 11.95 -3.80
N ASN A 541 -34.93 12.41 -2.64
CA ASN A 541 -35.76 12.75 -1.50
C ASN A 541 -35.11 13.86 -0.65
N ALA A 542 -35.61 15.09 -0.75
CA ALA A 542 -35.19 16.21 0.06
C ALA A 542 -36.22 16.50 1.16
N ASN A 543 -35.77 16.42 2.42
CA ASN A 543 -36.55 16.90 3.57
C ASN A 543 -36.20 18.35 3.94
N ASP A 544 -34.97 18.77 3.64
CA ASP A 544 -34.47 20.14 3.83
C ASP A 544 -33.38 20.41 2.79
N LEU A 545 -33.26 21.66 2.32
CA LEU A 545 -32.26 22.12 1.35
C LEU A 545 -31.15 22.98 2.00
N GLY A 546 -31.09 23.00 3.34
CA GLY A 546 -30.04 23.64 4.12
C GLY A 546 -30.41 25.03 4.64
N ASN A 547 -29.69 25.47 5.68
CA ASN A 547 -29.99 26.65 6.48
C ASN A 547 -29.10 27.88 6.16
N ALA A 548 -28.81 28.21 4.89
CA ALA A 548 -28.27 29.54 4.53
C ALA A 548 -28.50 29.95 3.06
N ARG A 549 -27.58 29.59 2.15
CA ARG A 549 -27.63 29.97 0.71
C ARG A 549 -27.63 28.71 -0.13
N THR A 550 -28.71 28.47 -0.85
CA THR A 550 -28.87 27.31 -1.72
C THR A 550 -28.96 27.76 -3.17
N LYS A 551 -28.10 27.20 -4.02
CA LYS A 551 -28.07 27.45 -5.46
C LYS A 551 -28.23 26.15 -6.22
N LEU A 552 -29.15 26.15 -7.18
CA LEU A 552 -29.48 25.01 -8.00
C LEU A 552 -29.25 25.39 -9.46
N PHE A 553 -28.42 24.63 -10.16
CA PHE A 553 -28.13 24.80 -11.58
C PHE A 553 -28.45 23.51 -12.32
N ASN A 554 -29.38 23.56 -13.27
CA ASN A 554 -29.83 22.41 -14.06
C ASN A 554 -30.09 21.15 -13.21
N SER A 555 -30.59 21.33 -11.99
CA SER A 555 -30.71 20.29 -10.99
C SER A 555 -32.18 19.95 -10.72
N LYS A 556 -32.44 18.71 -10.30
CA LYS A 556 -33.79 18.21 -10.05
C LYS A 556 -33.90 17.70 -8.61
N ILE A 557 -34.87 18.23 -7.88
CA ILE A 557 -35.07 17.93 -6.46
C ILE A 557 -36.48 17.39 -6.27
N SER A 558 -36.60 16.19 -5.71
CA SER A 558 -37.89 15.63 -5.29
C SER A 558 -38.06 15.80 -3.79
N ALA A 559 -39.12 16.50 -3.37
CA ALA A 559 -39.46 16.84 -2.00
C ALA A 559 -40.91 16.41 -1.69
N PRO A 560 -41.20 15.09 -1.63
CA PRO A 560 -42.56 14.56 -1.52
C PRO A 560 -43.29 15.00 -0.24
N ASN A 561 -42.54 15.25 0.84
CA ASN A 561 -43.07 15.72 2.12
C ASN A 561 -43.01 17.25 2.26
N GLY A 562 -42.63 17.95 1.18
CA GLY A 562 -42.25 19.36 1.20
C GLY A 562 -40.84 19.58 1.73
N VAL A 563 -40.28 20.75 1.41
CA VAL A 563 -38.91 21.13 1.78
C VAL A 563 -38.84 22.53 2.34
N GLY A 564 -38.08 22.69 3.43
CA GLY A 564 -37.75 23.97 4.02
C GLY A 564 -36.49 24.59 3.40
N VAL A 565 -36.46 25.91 3.24
CA VAL A 565 -35.22 26.67 3.03
C VAL A 565 -35.24 27.92 3.90
N ASN A 566 -34.29 28.05 4.82
CA ASN A 566 -34.28 29.13 5.80
C ASN A 566 -33.05 30.02 5.67
N TYR A 567 -33.12 31.22 6.27
CA TYR A 567 -32.05 32.21 6.49
C TYR A 567 -31.77 33.19 5.35
N ARG A 568 -31.11 32.81 4.24
CA ARG A 568 -30.53 33.82 3.32
C ARG A 568 -31.04 33.80 1.89
N SER A 569 -30.84 32.72 1.13
CA SER A 569 -31.27 32.70 -0.26
C SER A 569 -31.56 31.32 -0.82
N LEU A 570 -32.57 31.26 -1.69
CA LEU A 570 -32.84 30.14 -2.59
C LEU A 570 -32.79 30.65 -4.04
N GLU A 571 -31.89 30.10 -4.85
CA GLU A 571 -31.75 30.48 -6.25
C GLU A 571 -31.80 29.25 -7.15
N LEU A 572 -32.72 29.24 -8.11
CA LEU A 572 -32.83 28.21 -9.13
C LEU A 572 -32.48 28.80 -10.50
N TYR A 573 -31.64 28.07 -11.24
CA TYR A 573 -31.25 28.37 -12.61
C TYR A 573 -31.47 27.10 -13.45
N GLY A 574 -32.48 27.09 -14.33
CA GLY A 574 -32.86 25.91 -15.10
C GLY A 574 -33.16 24.67 -14.25
N SER A 575 -33.57 24.86 -13.00
CA SER A 575 -33.71 23.78 -12.02
C SER A 575 -35.17 23.55 -11.63
N GLU A 576 -35.50 22.33 -11.23
CA GLU A 576 -36.85 21.91 -10.86
C GLU A 576 -36.89 21.40 -9.41
N ILE A 577 -37.84 21.92 -8.62
CA ILE A 577 -38.24 21.33 -7.33
C ILE A 577 -39.64 20.72 -7.49
N ILE A 578 -39.77 19.43 -7.14
CA ILE A 578 -41.00 18.67 -7.15
C ILE A 578 -41.52 18.49 -5.73
N GLY A 579 -42.59 19.20 -5.39
CA GLY A 579 -43.17 19.19 -4.06
C GLY A 579 -43.33 20.59 -3.47
N ASN A 580 -43.87 20.64 -2.25
CA ASN A 580 -44.10 21.91 -1.57
C ASN A 580 -42.78 22.54 -1.11
N VAL A 581 -42.66 23.85 -1.21
CA VAL A 581 -41.50 24.62 -0.73
C VAL A 581 -41.98 25.61 0.30
N THR A 582 -41.43 25.55 1.51
CA THR A 582 -41.61 26.58 2.53
C THR A 582 -40.29 27.29 2.71
N THR A 583 -40.28 28.61 2.60
CA THR A 583 -39.03 29.36 2.67
C THR A 583 -39.14 30.64 3.46
N ASP A 584 -38.19 30.87 4.36
CA ASP A 584 -38.03 32.10 5.17
C ASP A 584 -36.67 32.75 4.88
N VAL A 585 -36.34 32.88 3.60
CA VAL A 585 -35.07 33.40 3.10
C VAL A 585 -35.13 34.88 2.81
N GLY A 586 -34.04 35.62 3.04
CA GLY A 586 -33.94 37.01 2.58
C GLY A 586 -34.16 37.21 1.07
N TYR A 587 -33.90 36.20 0.24
CA TYR A 587 -34.00 36.28 -1.23
C TYR A 587 -34.44 34.97 -1.89
N LEU A 588 -35.48 35.00 -2.72
CA LEU A 588 -35.92 33.89 -3.56
C LEU A 588 -35.80 34.28 -5.04
N GLY A 589 -35.10 33.49 -5.84
CA GLY A 589 -34.91 33.73 -7.27
C GLY A 589 -35.15 32.48 -8.13
N LEU A 590 -36.07 32.55 -9.09
CA LEU A 590 -36.24 31.52 -10.13
C LEU A 590 -35.87 32.12 -11.49
N TYR A 591 -34.90 31.48 -12.14
CA TYR A 591 -34.30 31.93 -13.39
C TYR A 591 -34.22 30.81 -14.44
N SER A 592 -34.15 31.20 -15.71
CA SER A 592 -33.75 30.33 -16.83
C SER A 592 -34.57 29.05 -16.94
N ASN A 593 -35.90 29.16 -17.03
CA ASN A 593 -36.85 28.03 -17.06
C ASN A 593 -36.88 27.19 -15.77
N SER A 594 -36.68 27.82 -14.61
CA SER A 594 -36.79 27.11 -13.33
C SER A 594 -38.25 26.80 -12.97
N LYS A 595 -38.47 25.74 -12.19
CA LYS A 595 -39.81 25.23 -11.91
C LYS A 595 -39.99 24.78 -10.46
N ILE A 596 -41.13 25.10 -9.87
CA ILE A 596 -41.61 24.52 -8.60
C ILE A 596 -42.98 23.89 -8.88
N THR A 597 -43.13 22.57 -8.65
CA THR A 597 -44.37 21.84 -8.97
C THR A 597 -45.33 21.59 -7.80
N GLY A 598 -45.07 22.19 -6.64
CA GLY A 598 -45.98 22.19 -5.49
C GLY A 598 -46.31 23.60 -5.00
N ASN A 599 -46.90 23.68 -3.80
CA ASN A 599 -47.20 24.96 -3.17
C ASN A 599 -45.91 25.67 -2.71
N LEU A 600 -45.85 26.99 -2.86
CA LEU A 600 -44.76 27.82 -2.37
C LEU A 600 -45.27 28.70 -1.23
N THR A 601 -44.81 28.43 -0.01
CA THR A 601 -45.10 29.25 1.17
C THR A 601 -43.91 30.15 1.47
N ILE A 602 -44.12 31.46 1.45
CA ILE A 602 -43.08 32.46 1.73
C ILE A 602 -43.24 32.97 3.17
N GLY A 603 -42.17 33.02 3.94
CA GLY A 603 -42.13 33.62 5.27
C GLY A 603 -41.83 35.12 5.21
N THR A 604 -40.82 35.56 5.93
CA THR A 604 -40.33 36.96 6.01
C THR A 604 -39.45 37.37 4.83
N ASN A 605 -39.62 36.74 3.65
CA ASN A 605 -38.70 36.96 2.53
C ASN A 605 -38.66 38.43 2.13
N ARG A 606 -37.46 39.02 2.08
CA ARG A 606 -37.29 40.45 1.74
C ARG A 606 -37.39 40.71 0.25
N GLN A 607 -37.07 39.71 -0.59
CA GLN A 607 -37.05 39.82 -2.05
C GLN A 607 -37.45 38.50 -2.71
N VAL A 608 -38.35 38.57 -3.69
CA VAL A 608 -38.79 37.43 -4.51
C VAL A 608 -38.74 37.85 -5.98
N ILE A 609 -38.07 37.06 -6.81
CA ILE A 609 -37.89 37.31 -8.25
C ILE A 609 -38.18 36.02 -9.01
N PHE A 610 -39.12 36.09 -9.95
CA PHE A 610 -39.32 35.08 -10.97
C PHE A 610 -39.08 35.72 -12.32
N ASP A 611 -38.24 35.13 -13.17
CA ASP A 611 -38.16 35.55 -14.55
C ASP A 611 -39.34 35.03 -15.37
N LEU A 612 -39.58 35.62 -16.55
CA LEU A 612 -40.72 35.27 -17.41
C LEU A 612 -40.71 33.82 -17.90
N SER A 613 -39.56 33.15 -17.80
CA SER A 613 -39.38 31.78 -18.28
C SER A 613 -39.67 30.74 -17.20
N SER A 614 -39.73 31.15 -15.93
CA SER A 614 -39.85 30.25 -14.78
C SER A 614 -41.30 30.04 -14.36
N THR A 615 -41.61 28.87 -13.80
CA THR A 615 -42.98 28.44 -13.52
C THR A 615 -43.19 27.97 -12.07
N LEU A 616 -44.33 28.34 -11.50
CA LEU A 616 -44.87 27.80 -10.25
C LEU A 616 -46.24 27.20 -10.59
N THR A 617 -46.45 25.90 -10.34
CA THR A 617 -47.73 25.25 -10.67
C THR A 617 -48.66 25.06 -9.47
N GLY A 618 -48.19 25.32 -8.25
CA GLY A 618 -49.02 25.27 -7.03
C GLY A 618 -49.41 26.66 -6.51
N THR A 619 -49.96 26.70 -5.29
CA THR A 619 -50.41 27.93 -4.65
C THR A 619 -49.25 28.68 -4.01
N LEU A 620 -49.23 30.01 -4.17
CA LEU A 620 -48.34 30.92 -3.46
C LEU A 620 -49.02 31.45 -2.18
N THR A 621 -48.43 31.24 -1.01
CA THR A 621 -49.03 31.64 0.29
C THR A 621 -48.06 32.49 1.14
N ASN A 622 -48.63 33.27 2.08
CA ASN A 622 -47.89 34.16 2.99
C ASN A 622 -47.00 35.22 2.31
N MET A 623 -47.48 35.81 1.20
CA MET A 623 -46.98 37.13 0.77
C MET A 623 -47.52 38.23 1.71
N SER A 624 -47.25 38.10 3.01
CA SER A 624 -47.51 39.12 4.01
C SER A 624 -46.32 40.07 4.01
N TYR A 625 -46.55 41.27 3.50
CA TYR A 625 -45.76 42.49 3.72
C TYR A 625 -44.62 42.39 4.75
N PRO A 626 -43.34 42.49 4.35
CA PRO A 626 -42.36 43.09 5.24
C PRO A 626 -42.79 44.55 5.47
N GLU A 627 -42.81 45.00 6.72
CA GLU A 627 -43.03 46.41 7.04
C GLU A 627 -42.10 47.27 6.16
N SER A 628 -42.71 48.13 5.33
CA SER A 628 -42.14 48.96 4.25
C SER A 628 -42.05 48.36 2.82
N ALA A 629 -43.21 48.25 2.13
CA ALA A 629 -43.39 48.69 0.72
C ALA A 629 -44.72 48.17 0.13
N ALA A 630 -45.67 49.09 -0.14
CA ALA A 630 -47.06 48.90 -0.62
C ALA A 630 -47.30 47.90 -1.77
N TYR A 631 -48.47 47.22 -1.78
CA TYR A 631 -48.90 46.37 -2.90
C TYR A 631 -50.35 46.48 -3.23
N TYR A 632 -50.55 46.16 -4.50
CA TYR A 632 -51.80 46.09 -5.22
C TYR A 632 -51.79 44.81 -6.04
N GLY A 633 -52.82 43.98 -5.84
CA GLY A 633 -53.50 43.31 -6.95
C GLY A 633 -53.05 41.91 -7.36
N SER A 634 -54.06 41.11 -7.70
CA SER A 634 -54.11 39.75 -8.20
C SER A 634 -53.23 39.44 -9.42
N TRP A 635 -52.78 38.18 -9.47
CA TRP A 635 -52.08 37.54 -10.58
C TRP A 635 -52.88 37.60 -11.89
N GLU A 636 -52.31 38.24 -12.91
CA GLU A 636 -52.57 37.95 -14.32
C GLU A 636 -51.23 37.75 -15.06
N GLU A 637 -51.25 36.79 -15.97
CA GLU A 637 -50.12 36.28 -16.75
C GLU A 637 -49.39 37.39 -17.51
N GLY A 638 -48.05 37.42 -17.37
CA GLY A 638 -47.16 38.21 -18.23
C GLY A 638 -47.07 39.71 -17.91
N LYS A 639 -46.30 40.09 -16.88
CA LYS A 639 -45.62 41.41 -16.79
C LYS A 639 -44.57 41.40 -15.67
N ILE A 640 -43.29 41.49 -16.02
CA ILE A 640 -42.25 41.95 -15.08
C ILE A 640 -42.08 43.45 -15.29
N THR A 641 -42.49 44.25 -14.31
CA THR A 641 -41.98 45.61 -14.15
C THR A 641 -40.86 45.60 -13.13
N ARG A 642 -39.64 45.93 -13.55
CA ARG A 642 -38.67 46.58 -12.66
C ARG A 642 -39.40 47.77 -12.03
N ASN A 643 -39.38 47.86 -10.71
CA ASN A 643 -39.84 49.05 -10.00
C ASN A 643 -38.75 50.13 -10.17
N PRO A 644 -38.90 51.18 -11.00
CA PRO A 644 -38.18 52.41 -10.71
C PRO A 644 -38.83 52.96 -9.44
N LYS A 645 -38.01 53.29 -8.44
CA LYS A 645 -38.46 54.02 -7.25
C LYS A 645 -39.46 55.11 -7.65
N THR A 646 -40.62 55.12 -7.00
CA THR A 646 -41.55 56.25 -6.83
C THR A 646 -41.28 57.43 -7.77
N PHE A 647 -42.07 57.55 -8.82
CA PHE A 647 -42.13 58.76 -9.62
C PHE A 647 -42.65 59.91 -8.74
N GLU A 648 -41.80 60.87 -8.41
CA GLU A 648 -42.14 62.00 -7.54
C GLU A 648 -42.52 63.24 -8.37
N VAL A 649 -43.64 63.87 -8.03
CA VAL A 649 -44.08 65.15 -8.58
C VAL A 649 -43.84 66.25 -7.55
N TRP A 650 -43.08 67.27 -7.93
CA TRP A 650 -42.73 68.40 -7.06
C TRP A 650 -43.26 69.70 -7.65
N GLN A 651 -43.86 70.55 -6.81
CA GLN A 651 -44.33 71.89 -7.17
C GLN A 651 -43.55 72.95 -6.41
N TYR A 652 -43.18 74.02 -7.11
CA TYR A 652 -42.55 75.21 -6.51
C TYR A 652 -43.55 76.36 -6.44
N ASN A 653 -44.05 76.65 -5.24
CA ASN A 653 -44.95 77.79 -5.00
C ASN A 653 -44.23 78.84 -4.18
N ASN A 654 -44.22 80.10 -4.67
CA ASN A 654 -43.81 81.31 -3.95
C ASN A 654 -42.73 81.09 -2.88
N SER A 655 -41.56 80.61 -3.33
CA SER A 655 -40.29 80.47 -2.59
C SER A 655 -39.98 79.12 -1.94
N SER A 656 -40.80 78.06 -2.08
CA SER A 656 -40.46 76.73 -1.53
C SER A 656 -40.89 75.53 -2.40
N TRP A 657 -40.10 74.46 -2.34
CA TRP A 657 -40.36 73.17 -3.01
C TRP A 657 -41.19 72.27 -2.11
N GLN A 658 -42.32 71.75 -2.60
CA GLN A 658 -43.18 70.84 -1.86
C GLN A 658 -43.48 69.58 -2.70
N PRO A 659 -43.41 68.37 -2.11
CA PRO A 659 -43.81 67.14 -2.77
C PRO A 659 -45.34 67.02 -2.82
N ILE A 660 -45.91 66.63 -3.96
CA ILE A 660 -47.35 66.39 -4.11
C ILE A 660 -47.61 64.88 -3.99
N ASN A 661 -48.23 64.47 -2.88
CA ASN A 661 -48.46 63.05 -2.55
C ASN A 661 -49.88 62.55 -2.87
N THR A 662 -50.74 63.34 -3.52
CA THR A 662 -52.08 62.90 -3.97
C THR A 662 -52.12 62.67 -5.48
N PHE A 663 -52.82 61.60 -5.87
CA PHE A 663 -53.09 61.26 -7.27
C PHE A 663 -53.53 62.50 -8.06
N LEU A 664 -52.88 62.70 -9.21
CA LEU A 664 -53.04 63.76 -10.21
C LEU A 664 -54.51 64.00 -10.61
N SER A 665 -55.29 64.64 -9.75
CA SER A 665 -56.70 64.99 -9.98
C SER A 665 -56.94 66.50 -10.11
N GLN A 666 -55.87 67.31 -10.13
CA GLN A 666 -55.98 68.77 -10.22
C GLN A 666 -55.10 69.42 -11.32
N LEU A 667 -54.94 68.75 -12.47
CA LEU A 667 -54.59 69.43 -13.72
C LEU A 667 -55.80 69.38 -14.66
N THR A 668 -56.83 70.15 -14.33
CA THR A 668 -58.04 70.30 -15.14
C THR A 668 -57.81 71.32 -16.27
N LYS A 669 -56.96 70.96 -17.24
CA LYS A 669 -57.01 71.55 -18.58
C LYS A 669 -56.92 70.42 -19.60
N ALA A 670 -57.90 70.36 -20.50
CA ALA A 670 -57.98 69.34 -21.54
C ALA A 670 -56.67 69.32 -22.35
N GLY A 671 -56.03 68.15 -22.46
CA GLY A 671 -54.74 67.97 -23.14
C GLY A 671 -53.50 67.86 -22.24
N SER A 672 -53.65 67.80 -20.90
CA SER A 672 -52.51 67.56 -20.00
C SER A 672 -52.03 66.09 -20.04
N PRO A 673 -50.71 65.81 -20.03
CA PRO A 673 -50.18 64.45 -20.10
C PRO A 673 -50.65 63.59 -18.92
N THR A 674 -51.10 62.38 -19.20
CA THR A 674 -51.40 61.36 -18.19
C THR A 674 -50.16 60.55 -17.89
N THR A 675 -50.18 59.75 -16.81
CA THR A 675 -49.06 58.85 -16.45
C THR A 675 -48.71 57.84 -17.54
N GLY A 676 -49.62 57.58 -18.49
CA GLY A 676 -49.39 56.73 -19.66
C GLY A 676 -48.62 57.40 -20.81
N ASP A 677 -48.49 58.72 -20.80
CA ASP A 677 -47.88 59.49 -21.90
C ASP A 677 -46.36 59.74 -21.70
N ILE A 678 -45.78 59.20 -20.63
CA ILE A 678 -44.37 59.43 -20.25
C ILE A 678 -43.50 58.24 -20.69
N PRO A 679 -42.51 58.44 -21.58
CA PRO A 679 -41.64 57.37 -22.04
C PRO A 679 -40.84 56.71 -20.90
N SER A 680 -40.51 55.42 -21.05
CA SER A 680 -39.66 54.71 -20.09
C SER A 680 -38.25 55.32 -20.00
N GLY A 681 -37.78 55.68 -18.80
CA GLY A 681 -36.42 56.19 -18.55
C GLY A 681 -36.33 57.47 -17.70
N PHE A 682 -37.45 58.11 -17.41
CA PHE A 682 -37.54 59.32 -16.58
C PHE A 682 -37.97 58.99 -15.15
N SER A 683 -37.54 59.81 -14.19
CA SER A 683 -37.73 59.55 -12.75
C SER A 683 -38.44 60.65 -11.97
N ARG A 684 -38.52 61.87 -12.53
CA ARG A 684 -39.12 63.03 -11.85
C ARG A 684 -39.69 64.04 -12.83
N ILE A 685 -40.87 64.60 -12.49
CA ILE A 685 -41.46 65.77 -13.15
C ILE A 685 -41.51 66.95 -12.17
N VAL A 686 -41.11 68.11 -12.66
CA VAL A 686 -41.11 69.37 -11.92
C VAL A 686 -42.02 70.36 -12.61
N VAL A 687 -43.00 70.89 -11.88
CA VAL A 687 -43.87 71.99 -12.34
C VAL A 687 -43.44 73.26 -11.62
N ASN A 688 -42.95 74.24 -12.38
CA ASN A 688 -42.59 75.55 -11.86
C ASN A 688 -43.67 76.56 -12.24
N THR A 689 -44.48 76.96 -11.26
CA THR A 689 -45.57 77.91 -11.46
C THR A 689 -45.09 79.37 -11.42
N ALA A 690 -43.84 79.62 -11.03
CA ALA A 690 -43.27 80.97 -11.04
C ALA A 690 -42.80 81.41 -12.44
N ASP A 691 -42.40 80.46 -13.30
CA ASP A 691 -41.98 80.72 -14.69
C ASP A 691 -42.87 80.02 -15.74
N ASN A 692 -43.96 79.38 -15.32
CA ASN A 692 -44.89 78.62 -16.18
C ASN A 692 -44.18 77.55 -17.01
N THR A 693 -43.32 76.72 -16.42
CA THR A 693 -42.65 75.62 -17.14
C THR A 693 -42.83 74.24 -16.50
N ILE A 694 -42.83 73.20 -17.34
CA ILE A 694 -42.71 71.79 -16.91
C ILE A 694 -41.36 71.24 -17.36
N LYS A 695 -40.62 70.61 -16.44
CA LYS A 695 -39.31 70.01 -16.70
C LYS A 695 -39.28 68.53 -16.35
N LEU A 696 -38.70 67.72 -17.25
CA LEU A 696 -38.55 66.27 -17.11
C LEU A 696 -37.09 65.90 -16.79
N TYR A 697 -36.88 65.05 -15.79
CA TYR A 697 -35.56 64.63 -15.31
C TYR A 697 -35.36 63.11 -15.43
N THR A 698 -34.14 62.70 -15.76
CA THR A 698 -33.74 61.28 -15.80
C THR A 698 -33.21 60.80 -14.46
N ASN A 699 -33.06 59.47 -14.35
CA ASN A 699 -32.53 58.77 -13.17
C ASN A 699 -31.15 59.27 -12.67
N HIS A 700 -30.40 60.06 -13.46
CA HIS A 700 -29.07 60.57 -13.12
C HIS A 700 -29.01 62.09 -12.84
N GLY A 701 -30.16 62.76 -12.68
CA GLY A 701 -30.22 64.13 -12.14
C GLY A 701 -30.01 65.28 -13.13
N GLY A 702 -29.85 65.03 -14.43
CA GLY A 702 -29.83 66.07 -15.46
C GLY A 702 -31.23 66.40 -16.00
N SER A 703 -31.53 67.70 -16.22
CA SER A 703 -32.76 68.13 -16.92
C SER A 703 -32.59 67.95 -18.43
N LEU A 704 -33.51 67.25 -19.08
CA LEU A 704 -33.41 66.95 -20.51
C LEU A 704 -34.41 67.71 -21.39
N PHE A 705 -35.54 68.17 -20.84
CA PHE A 705 -36.57 68.87 -21.60
C PHE A 705 -37.31 69.90 -20.73
N SER A 706 -37.60 71.08 -21.30
CA SER A 706 -38.34 72.17 -20.65
C SER A 706 -39.42 72.67 -21.63
N VAL A 707 -40.69 72.66 -21.20
CA VAL A 707 -41.82 73.13 -22.01
C VAL A 707 -42.51 74.30 -21.28
N LEU A 708 -42.82 75.37 -22.02
CA LEU A 708 -43.60 76.51 -21.55
C LEU A 708 -45.10 76.14 -21.51
N LEU A 709 -45.74 76.36 -20.37
CA LEU A 709 -47.17 76.27 -20.17
C LEU A 709 -47.82 77.56 -20.70
N ASN A 710 -48.56 77.45 -21.80
CA ASN A 710 -49.58 78.45 -22.17
C ASN A 710 -50.94 77.75 -22.31
#